data_AF-A0A8T2VYK7-F1
#
_entry.id   AF-A0A8T2VYK7-F1
#
_cell.length_a   1.000
_cell.length_b   1.000
_cell.length_c   1.000
_cell.angle_alpha   90.00
_cell.angle_beta   90.00
_cell.angle_gamma   90.00
#
_symmetry.space_group_name_H-M   'P 1'
#
loop_
_entity.id
_entity.type
_entity.pdbx_description
1 polymer ?
#
loop_
_entity_poly.entity_id
_entity_poly.type
_entity_poly.pdbx_seq_one_letter_code
_entity_poly.pdbx_strand_id
1 'polypeptide(L)'
;MATQEYLLRYIEANKTYDELPARLKLAINEDEWGKKVRSYCIHRGMPWSTSPASTICTEHEYYEALLTFYHSRKRIFPYHVAGYICRVLRITPFRYYSDILADAMREDLPYDAVPNFTAADAVRVVGVGRNEYIAIMVQAKSKKLLWRMNKGIVKDLLPSEPKVMEPEPWWTINLVNLSEMEHRSLTRAELEVCQAAARHNGARYDTLNSDLVNYLYRRGLVWYDVPVSSEDHLSIPPLEGFVSNKSTAPGGREEVDPIETLMYQVFVAASDRVTVGKLASILNVDIEMLRVGISVACRLKFCRKLLNGGPRGGFSPDNSTTLGGGGGGGSATGFNDTGNSARDFNSGDVNNKGIQTAMPPSTSMTAAFQQQQHRRTSIDTASSTTNTLAALDLDSTLATPGRAKVETSSRTGSAFMSTSDPADGSLPDAGDGAGAEGGGVALVVDAEVTGFLMMGALTPAVKKHSVTLFEGGRVYGTQVMNELVEELKASVDLAAGFEGEMAMLAGTAAALAVVLDCVRTGSGGRPIELLRKESVGTLAPAAAYRILSHSYSVVLPVAGLPNPPLPLPVSKQGGPINYGPLPASTTPWMHIALYEAANQGPPSLIIPAGNRLSRLPAVLHGSAAALVWPWDAAAVRASPAEPLEIGSNALLHALNHLLAKTALLVQPIETSTEAAQAVVSVPLPLSPASSFTTTTTGYYKDGSTEEVVLPTRCKEAFEQLGLGGAVGSLRLLRGFNNKEEGDGSDVMWVPLSVVLGVPLQPLELCRAVCSRADAAGFLETKACKRHEEGQRILHAALTSITARHGSQGLGGSGGVPLPLRLLQINSNGKILDIALGSAVQGLSLLH
;
A
#
# COMPACT_ATOMS: atom_id res chain seq x y z
N MET A 1 3.82 -31.93 12.97
CA MET A 1 3.12 -30.64 12.85
C MET A 1 1.92 -30.55 13.80
N ALA A 2 0.95 -31.48 13.77
CA ALA A 2 -0.21 -31.45 14.69
C ALA A 2 0.12 -31.30 16.18
N THR A 3 1.08 -32.05 16.74
CA THR A 3 1.45 -31.96 18.17
C THR A 3 1.99 -30.59 18.58
N GLN A 4 2.75 -29.92 17.70
CA GLN A 4 3.26 -28.57 17.98
C GLN A 4 2.14 -27.53 17.99
N GLU A 5 1.18 -27.67 17.08
CA GLU A 5 -0.01 -26.80 17.01
C GLU A 5 -0.89 -26.98 18.25
N TYR A 6 -1.07 -28.21 18.74
CA TYR A 6 -1.75 -28.45 20.01
C TYR A 6 -1.03 -27.78 21.18
N LEU A 7 0.29 -27.95 21.30
CA LEU A 7 1.06 -27.32 22.38
C LEU A 7 0.90 -25.79 22.37
N LEU A 8 0.94 -25.16 21.19
CA LEU A 8 0.71 -23.71 21.06
C LEU A 8 -0.65 -23.26 21.59
N ARG A 9 -1.73 -24.00 21.31
CA ARG A 9 -3.07 -23.68 21.85
C ARG A 9 -3.11 -23.70 23.38
N TYR A 10 -2.36 -24.60 24.02
CA TYR A 10 -2.28 -24.63 25.49
C TYR A 10 -1.48 -23.45 26.04
N ILE A 11 -0.42 -23.02 25.35
CA ILE A 11 0.33 -21.80 25.72
C ILE A 11 -0.59 -20.58 25.58
N GLU A 12 -1.35 -20.49 24.49
CA GLU A 12 -2.33 -19.41 24.22
C GLU A 12 -3.46 -19.36 25.26
N ALA A 13 -3.87 -20.51 25.77
CA ALA A 13 -4.85 -20.63 26.84
C ALA A 13 -4.26 -20.40 28.25
N ASN A 14 -3.02 -19.92 28.34
CA ASN A 14 -2.27 -19.70 29.59
C ASN A 14 -2.23 -20.93 30.50
N LYS A 15 -2.11 -22.13 29.92
CA LYS A 15 -2.05 -23.39 30.67
C LYS A 15 -0.64 -23.70 31.18
N THR A 16 -0.57 -24.25 32.38
CA THR A 16 0.67 -24.73 33.01
C THR A 16 1.05 -26.11 32.49
N TYR A 17 2.28 -26.56 32.77
CA TYR A 17 2.72 -27.92 32.40
C TYR A 17 1.78 -28.98 32.98
N ASP A 18 1.32 -28.79 34.21
CA ASP A 18 0.47 -29.76 34.90
C ASP A 18 -0.91 -29.94 34.27
N GLU A 19 -1.44 -28.89 33.63
CA GLU A 19 -2.72 -28.91 32.93
C GLU A 19 -2.64 -29.55 31.53
N LEU A 20 -1.45 -29.96 31.08
CA LEU A 20 -1.29 -30.66 29.81
C LEU A 20 -1.88 -32.08 29.88
N PRO A 21 -2.59 -32.52 28.84
CA PRO A 21 -3.00 -33.91 28.71
C PRO A 21 -1.81 -34.87 28.78
N ALA A 22 -2.01 -36.06 29.36
CA ALA A 22 -0.96 -37.08 29.51
C ALA A 22 -0.24 -37.40 28.19
N ARG A 23 -0.97 -37.43 27.07
CA ARG A 23 -0.40 -37.64 25.72
C ARG A 23 0.62 -36.57 25.31
N LEU A 24 0.45 -35.32 25.75
CA LEU A 24 1.35 -34.21 25.44
C LEU A 24 2.54 -34.18 26.38
N LYS A 25 2.36 -34.53 27.67
CA LYS A 25 3.45 -34.71 28.64
C LYS A 25 4.44 -35.81 28.23
N LEU A 26 4.00 -36.82 27.46
CA LEU A 26 4.89 -37.82 26.86
C LEU A 26 5.76 -37.27 25.72
N ALA A 27 5.34 -36.16 25.09
CA ALA A 27 6.02 -35.56 23.94
C ALA A 27 6.92 -34.38 24.30
N ILE A 28 6.76 -33.81 25.50
CA ILE A 28 7.56 -32.68 25.98
C ILE A 28 7.74 -32.77 27.50
N ASN A 29 8.97 -32.60 27.96
CA ASN A 29 9.25 -32.50 29.39
C ASN A 29 8.97 -31.06 29.90
N GLU A 30 8.99 -30.89 31.22
CA GLU A 30 8.66 -29.61 31.86
C GLU A 30 9.64 -28.48 31.48
N ASP A 31 10.94 -28.77 31.38
CA ASP A 31 11.97 -27.79 30.99
C ASP A 31 11.82 -27.33 29.53
N GLU A 32 11.56 -28.27 28.61
CA GLU A 32 11.29 -27.98 27.21
C GLU A 32 9.99 -27.19 27.03
N TRP A 33 8.96 -27.50 27.84
CA TRP A 33 7.73 -26.72 27.90
C TRP A 33 8.00 -25.28 28.37
N GLY A 34 8.75 -25.13 29.46
CA GLY A 34 9.16 -23.83 29.98
C GLY A 34 9.92 -23.01 28.95
N LYS A 35 10.88 -23.61 28.23
CA LYS A 35 11.61 -22.98 27.12
C LYS A 35 10.68 -22.54 25.98
N LYS A 36 9.70 -23.37 25.60
CA LYS A 36 8.72 -23.03 24.56
C LYS A 36 7.82 -21.87 24.98
N VAL A 37 7.30 -21.89 26.20
CA VAL A 37 6.45 -20.81 26.74
C VAL A 37 7.24 -19.51 26.80
N ARG A 38 8.44 -19.53 27.38
CA ARG A 38 9.32 -18.34 27.44
C ARG A 38 9.61 -17.80 26.04
N SER A 39 9.97 -18.67 25.10
CA SER A 39 10.21 -18.29 23.72
C SER A 39 8.97 -17.65 23.08
N TYR A 40 7.80 -18.27 23.25
CA TYR A 40 6.53 -17.76 22.74
C TYR A 40 6.23 -16.35 23.27
N CYS A 41 6.35 -16.13 24.58
CA CYS A 41 6.10 -14.83 25.21
C CYS A 41 7.10 -13.76 24.72
N ILE A 42 8.39 -14.10 24.59
CA ILE A 42 9.44 -13.20 24.09
C ILE A 42 9.21 -12.83 22.63
N HIS A 43 8.86 -13.79 21.76
CA HIS A 43 8.61 -13.51 20.33
C HIS A 43 7.46 -12.52 20.12
N ARG A 44 6.47 -12.56 21.01
CA ARG A 44 5.31 -11.65 21.03
C ARG A 44 5.52 -10.40 21.87
N GLY A 45 6.63 -10.29 22.59
CA GLY A 45 6.92 -9.16 23.47
C GLY A 45 5.99 -9.04 24.66
N MET A 46 5.42 -10.13 25.18
CA MET A 46 4.46 -10.04 26.29
C MET A 46 5.14 -9.57 27.59
N PRO A 47 4.47 -8.74 28.42
CA PRO A 47 4.97 -8.41 29.76
C PRO A 47 5.09 -9.66 30.63
N TRP A 48 6.12 -9.72 31.48
CA TRP A 48 6.35 -10.89 32.34
C TRP A 48 5.18 -11.13 33.31
N SER A 49 4.70 -10.08 33.97
CA SER A 49 3.67 -10.14 35.01
C SER A 49 2.30 -10.63 34.52
N THR A 50 2.00 -10.44 33.23
CA THR A 50 0.71 -10.82 32.62
C THR A 50 0.82 -12.05 31.73
N SER A 51 2.01 -12.67 31.64
CA SER A 51 2.25 -13.82 30.77
C SER A 51 2.56 -15.09 31.57
N PRO A 52 2.38 -16.28 30.96
CA PRO A 52 2.74 -17.55 31.58
C PRO A 52 4.22 -17.67 31.97
N ALA A 53 5.10 -16.83 31.38
CA ALA A 53 6.52 -16.82 31.70
C ALA A 53 6.82 -16.53 33.18
N SER A 54 5.90 -15.86 33.90
CA SER A 54 5.98 -15.61 35.34
C SER A 54 6.01 -16.87 36.20
N THR A 55 5.50 -17.99 35.68
CA THR A 55 5.49 -19.28 36.39
C THR A 55 6.77 -20.10 36.14
N ILE A 56 7.59 -19.70 35.17
CA ILE A 56 8.72 -20.51 34.66
C ILE A 56 10.08 -19.89 34.99
N CYS A 57 10.18 -18.57 35.01
CA CYS A 57 11.44 -17.87 35.23
C CYS A 57 11.24 -16.56 35.98
N THR A 58 12.32 -16.04 36.56
CA THR A 58 12.28 -14.76 37.27
C THR A 58 12.08 -13.60 36.29
N GLU A 59 11.56 -12.47 36.79
CA GLU A 59 11.36 -11.26 35.99
C GLU A 59 12.68 -10.76 35.36
N HIS A 60 13.79 -10.87 36.10
CA HIS A 60 15.13 -10.51 35.63
C HIS A 60 15.59 -11.37 34.45
N GLU A 61 15.58 -12.70 34.60
CA GLU A 61 15.99 -13.63 33.54
C GLU A 61 15.14 -13.46 32.28
N TYR A 62 13.85 -13.19 32.44
CA TYR A 62 12.94 -12.99 31.32
C TYR A 62 13.31 -11.74 30.50
N TYR A 63 13.48 -10.60 31.15
CA TYR A 63 13.76 -9.36 30.43
C TYR A 63 15.19 -9.29 29.87
N GLU A 64 16.17 -9.96 30.48
CA GLU A 64 17.48 -10.14 29.87
C GLU A 64 17.40 -11.00 28.60
N ALA A 65 16.67 -12.11 28.65
CA ALA A 65 16.44 -12.95 27.48
C ALA A 65 15.66 -12.21 26.38
N LEU A 66 14.66 -11.42 26.76
CA LEU A 66 13.88 -10.58 25.85
C LEU A 66 14.77 -9.56 25.14
N LEU A 67 15.61 -8.81 25.88
CA LEU A 67 16.51 -7.83 25.30
C LEU A 67 17.56 -8.45 24.38
N THR A 68 18.09 -9.62 24.76
CA THR A 68 19.02 -10.38 23.92
C THR A 68 18.36 -10.77 22.59
N PHE A 69 17.12 -11.27 22.64
CA PHE A 69 16.36 -11.61 21.44
C PHE A 69 16.06 -10.36 20.59
N TYR A 70 15.54 -9.30 21.19
CA TYR A 70 15.20 -8.03 20.51
C TYR A 70 16.43 -7.43 19.82
N HIS A 71 17.56 -7.39 20.51
CA HIS A 71 18.83 -6.91 19.97
C HIS A 71 19.30 -7.77 18.79
N SER A 72 19.28 -9.11 18.92
CA SER A 72 19.70 -10.02 17.85
C SER A 72 18.89 -9.86 16.56
N ARG A 73 17.61 -9.49 16.72
CA ARG A 73 16.66 -9.24 15.63
C ARG A 73 16.58 -7.77 15.22
N LYS A 74 17.37 -6.88 15.83
CA LYS A 74 17.35 -5.43 15.60
C LYS A 74 15.93 -4.83 15.75
N ARG A 75 15.13 -5.35 16.69
CA ARG A 75 13.77 -4.89 16.96
C ARG A 75 13.78 -3.52 17.63
N ILE A 76 12.65 -2.84 17.55
CA ILE A 76 12.45 -1.57 18.24
C ILE A 76 12.57 -1.78 19.75
N PHE A 77 13.08 -0.78 20.48
CA PHE A 77 13.19 -0.82 21.93
C PHE A 77 11.82 -1.11 22.56
N PRO A 78 11.72 -2.06 23.50
CA PRO A 78 10.44 -2.52 24.07
C PRO A 78 9.87 -1.52 25.08
N TYR A 79 9.33 -0.40 24.58
CA TYR A 79 8.85 0.73 25.39
C TYR A 79 7.74 0.36 26.37
N HIS A 80 6.88 -0.61 26.04
CA HIS A 80 5.79 -1.08 26.89
C HIS A 80 6.25 -1.77 28.18
N VAL A 81 7.49 -2.24 28.22
CA VAL A 81 8.14 -2.80 29.42
C VAL A 81 9.35 -1.97 29.87
N ALA A 82 9.44 -0.71 29.39
CA ALA A 82 10.48 0.24 29.80
C ALA A 82 10.50 0.48 31.32
N GLY A 83 9.35 0.32 31.98
CA GLY A 83 9.24 0.42 33.43
C GLY A 83 10.19 -0.51 34.18
N TYR A 84 10.43 -1.73 33.69
CA TYR A 84 11.43 -2.63 34.28
C TYR A 84 12.82 -2.39 33.68
N ILE A 85 12.91 -2.24 32.36
CA ILE A 85 14.18 -2.17 31.63
C ILE A 85 14.99 -0.90 31.97
N CYS A 86 14.34 0.27 31.98
CA CYS A 86 15.00 1.52 32.33
C CYS A 86 15.25 1.62 33.84
N ARG A 87 14.26 1.21 34.65
CA ARG A 87 14.30 1.38 36.10
C ARG A 87 15.22 0.40 36.81
N VAL A 88 15.13 -0.89 36.46
CA VAL A 88 15.81 -2.00 37.13
C VAL A 88 17.06 -2.41 36.38
N LEU A 89 16.96 -2.71 35.08
CA LEU A 89 18.13 -3.12 34.28
C LEU A 89 19.06 -1.96 33.91
N ARG A 90 18.62 -0.70 34.12
CA ARG A 90 19.35 0.53 33.79
C ARG A 90 19.80 0.59 32.33
N ILE A 91 19.02 0.00 31.42
CA ILE A 91 19.25 0.05 29.97
C ILE A 91 18.39 1.14 29.37
N THR A 92 19.03 2.17 28.80
CA THR A 92 18.34 3.27 28.13
C THR A 92 18.14 2.97 26.64
N PRO A 93 17.13 3.58 25.98
CA PRO A 93 16.98 3.48 24.53
C PRO A 93 18.24 3.90 23.78
N PHE A 94 18.95 4.92 24.26
CA PHE A 94 20.20 5.38 23.68
C PHE A 94 21.27 4.29 23.68
N ARG A 95 21.51 3.65 24.83
CA ARG A 95 22.47 2.55 24.92
C ARG A 95 22.08 1.38 24.01
N TYR A 96 20.80 1.02 24.01
CA TYR A 96 20.26 -0.06 23.19
C TYR A 96 20.50 0.17 21.69
N TYR A 97 20.15 1.34 21.16
CA TYR A 97 20.34 1.64 19.74
C TYR A 97 21.80 1.87 19.35
N SER A 98 22.60 2.48 20.21
CA SER A 98 24.05 2.61 19.98
C SER A 98 24.72 1.23 19.88
N ASP A 99 24.29 0.25 20.68
CA ASP A 99 24.78 -1.13 20.58
C ASP A 99 24.34 -1.82 19.29
N ILE A 100 23.07 -1.67 18.87
CA ILE A 100 22.56 -2.20 17.60
C ILE A 100 23.35 -1.64 16.41
N LEU A 101 23.54 -0.32 16.35
CA LEU A 101 24.29 0.33 15.27
C LEU A 101 25.75 -0.11 15.27
N ALA A 102 26.38 -0.20 16.44
CA ALA A 102 27.76 -0.65 16.56
C ALA A 102 27.94 -2.10 16.09
N ASP A 103 27.01 -3.00 16.43
CA ASP A 103 27.07 -4.40 16.00
C ASP A 103 26.77 -4.56 14.50
N ALA A 104 25.80 -3.80 13.95
CA ALA A 104 25.53 -3.78 12.51
C ALA A 104 26.76 -3.31 11.71
N MET A 105 27.42 -2.23 12.14
CA MET A 105 28.65 -1.76 11.49
C MET A 105 29.77 -2.79 11.64
N ARG A 106 29.96 -3.37 12.83
CA ARG A 106 30.98 -4.41 13.08
C ARG A 106 30.82 -5.60 12.14
N GLU A 107 29.57 -5.98 11.83
CA GLU A 107 29.20 -7.05 10.90
C GLU A 107 29.22 -6.62 9.43
N ASP A 108 29.63 -5.38 9.14
CA ASP A 108 29.66 -4.77 7.81
C ASP A 108 28.29 -4.76 7.10
N LEU A 109 27.21 -4.66 7.88
CA LEU A 109 25.86 -4.61 7.36
C LEU A 109 25.53 -3.19 6.87
N PRO A 110 24.82 -3.05 5.73
CA PRO A 110 24.30 -1.75 5.30
C PRO A 110 23.27 -1.20 6.29
N TYR A 111 23.06 0.12 6.28
CA TYR A 111 22.04 0.76 7.13
C TYR A 111 20.65 0.15 6.92
N ASP A 112 20.36 -0.21 5.67
CA ASP A 112 19.08 -0.80 5.25
C ASP A 112 18.83 -2.19 5.86
N ALA A 113 19.80 -2.80 6.55
CA ALA A 113 19.62 -4.03 7.33
C ALA A 113 18.97 -3.79 8.71
N VAL A 114 18.84 -2.53 9.14
CA VAL A 114 18.09 -2.15 10.35
C VAL A 114 16.62 -1.94 9.96
N PRO A 115 15.64 -2.57 10.64
CA PRO A 115 14.22 -2.40 10.35
C PRO A 115 13.75 -0.93 10.43
N ASN A 116 12.70 -0.57 9.70
CA ASN A 116 12.25 0.81 9.48
C ASN A 116 12.03 1.60 10.75
N PHE A 117 11.21 1.05 11.65
CA PHE A 117 10.85 1.73 12.89
C PHE A 117 12.02 1.74 13.88
N THR A 118 12.86 0.71 13.89
CA THR A 118 14.12 0.70 14.66
C THR A 118 15.07 1.80 14.16
N ALA A 119 15.21 1.95 12.84
CA ALA A 119 16.06 2.95 12.21
C ALA A 119 15.53 4.37 12.48
N ALA A 120 14.22 4.59 12.34
CA ALA A 120 13.57 5.85 12.68
C ALA A 120 13.81 6.23 14.16
N ASP A 121 13.71 5.25 15.06
CA ASP A 121 13.92 5.50 16.48
C ASP A 121 15.40 5.72 16.84
N ALA A 122 16.32 5.02 16.17
CA ALA A 122 17.75 5.23 16.31
C ALA A 122 18.16 6.64 15.85
N VAL A 123 17.58 7.17 14.76
CA VAL A 123 17.77 8.57 14.34
C VAL A 123 17.25 9.53 15.40
N ARG A 124 16.08 9.26 15.98
CA ARG A 124 15.46 10.12 17.00
C ARG A 124 16.30 10.17 18.29
N VAL A 125 16.82 9.02 18.72
CA VAL A 125 17.49 8.87 20.03
C VAL A 125 19.01 9.07 19.94
N VAL A 126 19.67 8.49 18.94
CA VAL A 126 21.13 8.53 18.78
C VAL A 126 21.53 9.67 17.84
N GLY A 127 20.70 10.02 16.85
CA GLY A 127 21.03 11.03 15.85
C GLY A 127 21.80 10.50 14.64
N VAL A 128 21.87 9.19 14.46
CA VAL A 128 22.57 8.54 13.34
C VAL A 128 21.57 8.05 12.30
N GLY A 129 21.44 8.77 11.20
CA GLY A 129 20.71 8.34 10.01
C GLY A 129 21.59 7.63 8.99
N ARG A 130 21.03 7.40 7.81
CA ARG A 130 21.72 6.67 6.73
C ARG A 130 23.04 7.31 6.34
N ASN A 131 23.06 8.64 6.21
CA ASN A 131 24.24 9.39 5.77
C ASN A 131 25.32 9.40 6.87
N GLU A 132 24.93 9.61 8.12
CA GLU A 132 25.82 9.55 9.28
C GLU A 132 26.39 8.14 9.45
N TYR A 133 25.56 7.10 9.29
CA TYR A 133 25.99 5.70 9.36
C TYR A 133 27.04 5.38 8.30
N ILE A 134 26.82 5.80 7.05
CA ILE A 134 27.79 5.63 5.95
C ILE A 134 29.09 6.37 6.27
N ALA A 135 29.02 7.61 6.73
CA ALA A 135 30.19 8.41 7.08
C ALA A 135 31.01 7.76 8.20
N ILE A 136 30.35 7.33 9.28
CA ILE A 136 30.98 6.63 10.40
C ILE A 136 31.60 5.31 9.92
N MET A 137 30.90 4.54 9.10
CA MET A 137 31.41 3.27 8.59
C MET A 137 32.66 3.46 7.71
N VAL A 138 32.68 4.47 6.85
CA VAL A 138 33.86 4.82 6.03
C VAL A 138 35.02 5.22 6.94
N GLN A 139 34.78 6.05 7.96
CA GLN A 139 35.80 6.47 8.92
C GLN A 139 36.30 5.31 9.81
N ALA A 140 35.43 4.39 10.20
CA ALA A 140 35.81 3.20 10.95
C ALA A 140 36.66 2.25 10.09
N LYS A 141 36.32 2.11 8.81
CA LYS A 141 37.10 1.32 7.83
C LYS A 141 38.47 1.92 7.52
N SER A 142 38.61 3.26 7.52
CA SER A 142 39.90 3.91 7.26
C SER A 142 40.90 3.77 8.41
N LYS A 143 40.41 3.54 9.64
CA LYS A 143 41.23 3.26 10.84
C LYS A 143 41.69 1.79 10.94
N LYS A 144 41.48 0.97 9.89
CA LYS A 144 41.86 -0.45 9.89
C LYS A 144 43.38 -0.65 9.81
N LEU A 145 43.92 -1.39 10.78
CA LEU A 145 45.18 -2.15 10.66
C LEU A 145 44.95 -3.67 10.53
N LEU A 146 43.69 -4.15 10.64
CA LEU A 146 43.31 -5.57 10.64
C LEU A 146 42.01 -5.82 9.83
N TRP A 147 41.79 -7.09 9.47
CA TRP A 147 40.71 -7.59 8.61
C TRP A 147 39.30 -7.58 9.23
N ARG A 148 39.17 -7.41 10.57
CA ARG A 148 37.88 -7.29 11.28
C ARG A 148 37.73 -5.91 11.92
N MET A 149 36.52 -5.34 11.84
CA MET A 149 36.19 -4.06 12.48
C MET A 149 36.01 -4.26 13.99
N ASN A 150 36.72 -3.45 14.80
CA ASN A 150 36.60 -3.51 16.26
C ASN A 150 35.38 -2.70 16.73
N LYS A 151 34.52 -3.29 17.57
CA LYS A 151 33.34 -2.61 18.17
C LYS A 151 33.72 -1.35 18.95
N GLY A 152 34.88 -1.33 19.60
CA GLY A 152 35.39 -0.17 20.34
C GLY A 152 35.61 1.06 19.43
N ILE A 153 36.27 0.86 18.29
CA ILE A 153 36.51 1.93 17.30
C ILE A 153 35.19 2.53 16.79
N VAL A 154 34.19 1.67 16.58
CA VAL A 154 32.86 2.12 16.15
C VAL A 154 32.18 2.90 17.27
N LYS A 155 32.22 2.42 18.51
CA LYS A 155 31.65 3.13 19.66
C LYS A 155 32.29 4.50 19.89
N ASP A 156 33.59 4.63 19.66
CA ASP A 156 34.30 5.91 19.77
C ASP A 156 33.89 6.92 18.68
N LEU A 157 33.34 6.44 17.56
CA LEU A 157 32.85 7.27 16.45
C LEU A 157 31.35 7.55 16.53
N LEU A 158 30.60 6.77 17.33
CA LEU A 158 29.18 7.02 17.58
C LEU A 158 29.02 8.18 18.58
N PRO A 159 27.87 8.87 18.56
CA PRO A 159 27.55 9.86 19.59
C PRO A 159 27.68 9.29 21.00
N SER A 160 28.26 10.08 21.92
CA SER A 160 28.46 9.70 23.33
C SER A 160 27.28 10.06 24.23
N GLU A 161 26.44 11.00 23.80
CA GLU A 161 25.24 11.44 24.50
C GLU A 161 24.00 11.29 23.59
N PRO A 162 22.81 11.06 24.16
CA PRO A 162 21.58 11.01 23.38
C PRO A 162 21.29 12.36 22.73
N LYS A 163 20.68 12.32 21.54
CA LYS A 163 20.15 13.50 20.86
C LYS A 163 19.11 14.17 21.75
N VAL A 164 19.12 15.50 21.77
CA VAL A 164 18.12 16.29 22.50
C VAL A 164 16.74 15.94 21.97
N MET A 165 15.85 15.53 22.89
CA MET A 165 14.49 15.13 22.54
C MET A 165 13.54 16.33 22.56
N GLU A 166 12.53 16.29 21.69
CA GLU A 166 11.41 17.24 21.64
C GLU A 166 10.11 16.54 22.11
N PRO A 167 9.94 16.33 23.43
CA PRO A 167 8.77 15.67 23.98
C PRO A 167 7.51 16.54 23.84
N GLU A 168 6.35 15.91 23.71
CA GLU A 168 5.09 16.63 23.77
C GLU A 168 4.75 16.99 25.23
N PRO A 169 4.01 18.09 25.47
CA PRO A 169 3.61 18.53 26.82
C PRO A 169 2.97 17.44 27.70
N TRP A 170 2.19 16.55 27.07
CA TRP A 170 1.43 15.49 27.74
C TRP A 170 2.24 14.22 28.03
N TRP A 171 3.49 14.14 27.59
CA TRP A 171 4.36 13.00 27.91
C TRP A 171 4.67 12.97 29.40
N THR A 172 5.04 11.80 29.91
CA THR A 172 5.37 11.60 31.33
C THR A 172 6.83 11.25 31.51
N ILE A 173 7.42 11.70 32.61
CA ILE A 173 8.80 11.47 33.01
C ILE A 173 8.80 10.53 34.20
N ASN A 174 9.58 9.46 34.11
CA ASN A 174 9.68 8.44 35.15
C ASN A 174 11.13 8.32 35.64
N LEU A 175 11.28 8.04 36.95
CA LEU A 175 12.58 7.94 37.62
C LEU A 175 13.10 6.50 37.69
N VAL A 176 14.39 6.32 37.41
CA VAL A 176 15.10 5.03 37.56
C VAL A 176 15.43 4.71 39.02
N ASN A 177 15.84 3.48 39.32
CA ASN A 177 16.42 3.20 40.63
C ASN A 177 17.79 3.87 40.72
N LEU A 178 17.90 4.87 41.59
CA LEU A 178 19.13 5.61 41.83
C LEU A 178 20.04 4.83 42.77
N SER A 179 21.33 4.79 42.47
CA SER A 179 22.36 4.42 43.43
C SER A 179 22.53 5.51 44.50
N GLU A 180 23.13 5.15 45.62
CA GLU A 180 23.43 6.08 46.71
C GLU A 180 24.33 7.25 46.25
N MET A 181 25.29 6.97 45.37
CA MET A 181 26.18 8.01 44.80
C MET A 181 25.43 8.94 43.86
N GLU A 182 24.58 8.40 42.97
CA GLU A 182 23.76 9.22 42.08
C GLU A 182 22.83 10.13 42.89
N HIS A 183 22.16 9.59 43.91
CA HIS A 183 21.27 10.37 44.77
C HIS A 183 22.00 11.52 45.48
N ARG A 184 23.19 11.27 46.03
CA ARG A 184 24.01 12.29 46.71
C ARG A 184 24.53 13.38 45.76
N SER A 185 24.68 13.06 44.47
CA SER A 185 25.16 14.00 43.46
C SER A 185 24.09 14.97 42.94
N LEU A 186 22.82 14.77 43.31
CA LEU A 186 21.72 15.60 42.81
C LEU A 186 21.67 16.95 43.52
N THR A 187 21.43 18.00 42.74
CA THR A 187 21.09 19.32 43.30
C THR A 187 19.67 19.33 43.89
N ARG A 188 19.34 20.35 44.69
CA ARG A 188 17.99 20.51 45.26
C ARG A 188 16.90 20.53 44.19
N ALA A 189 17.14 21.26 43.10
CA ALA A 189 16.20 21.39 41.99
C ALA A 189 16.06 20.06 41.19
N GLU A 190 17.17 19.33 41.00
CA GLU A 190 17.13 17.99 40.39
C GLU A 190 16.34 16.99 41.25
N LEU A 191 16.52 17.05 42.58
CA LEU A 191 15.80 16.21 43.52
C LEU A 191 14.29 16.42 43.43
N GLU A 192 13.83 17.66 43.30
CA GLU A 192 12.41 18.00 43.16
C GLU A 192 11.81 17.38 41.87
N VAL A 193 12.54 17.43 40.76
CA VAL A 193 12.15 16.76 39.51
C VAL A 193 12.12 15.24 39.70
N CYS A 194 13.14 14.66 40.32
CA CYS A 194 13.19 13.22 40.59
C CYS A 194 12.03 12.77 41.51
N GLN A 195 11.70 13.54 42.55
CA GLN A 195 10.58 13.23 43.45
C GLN A 195 9.24 13.28 42.72
N ALA A 196 9.04 14.24 41.81
CA ALA A 196 7.85 14.28 40.97
C ALA A 196 7.79 13.07 40.03
N ALA A 197 8.91 12.73 39.36
CA ALA A 197 9.02 11.60 38.44
C ALA A 197 8.95 10.21 39.11
N ALA A 198 9.14 10.13 40.43
CA ALA A 198 9.04 8.88 41.20
C ALA A 198 7.59 8.49 41.56
N ARG A 199 6.61 9.36 41.29
CA ARG A 199 5.19 9.09 41.54
C ARG A 199 4.67 7.95 40.68
N HIS A 200 3.55 7.36 41.08
CA HIS A 200 2.83 6.39 40.27
C HIS A 200 2.45 7.02 38.91
N ASN A 201 2.86 6.40 37.80
CA ASN A 201 2.76 6.90 36.40
C ASN A 201 3.65 8.11 36.05
N GLY A 202 4.63 8.45 36.89
CA GLY A 202 5.55 9.55 36.64
C GLY A 202 4.91 10.95 36.76
N ALA A 203 5.59 11.96 36.23
CA ALA A 203 5.13 13.35 36.21
C ALA A 203 5.03 13.88 34.77
N ARG A 204 4.02 14.71 34.47
CA ARG A 204 3.87 15.30 33.13
C ARG A 204 5.02 16.23 32.82
N TYR A 205 5.53 16.16 31.58
CA TYR A 205 6.65 16.97 31.12
C TYR A 205 6.38 18.47 31.26
N ASP A 206 5.17 18.93 30.91
CA ASP A 206 4.76 20.34 31.01
C ASP A 206 4.71 20.91 32.44
N THR A 207 4.75 20.05 33.46
CA THR A 207 4.80 20.46 34.87
C THR A 207 6.22 20.55 35.43
N LEU A 208 7.24 20.20 34.63
CA LEU A 208 8.64 20.10 35.07
C LEU A 208 9.52 21.12 34.34
N ASN A 209 10.67 21.43 34.93
CA ASN A 209 11.69 22.25 34.27
C ASN A 209 12.35 21.45 33.13
N SER A 210 12.21 21.91 31.90
CA SER A 210 12.70 21.24 30.68
C SER A 210 14.21 21.02 30.67
N ASP A 211 14.99 22.00 31.14
CA ASP A 211 16.45 21.94 31.13
C ASP A 211 16.95 20.86 32.11
N LEU A 212 16.34 20.81 33.31
CA LEU A 212 16.64 19.78 34.30
C LEU A 212 16.24 18.39 33.82
N VAL A 213 15.07 18.25 33.18
CA VAL A 213 14.63 16.97 32.60
C VAL A 213 15.61 16.49 31.52
N ASN A 214 16.02 17.39 30.60
CA ASN A 214 16.98 17.05 29.54
C ASN A 214 18.36 16.67 30.13
N TYR A 215 18.81 17.38 31.17
CA TYR A 215 20.04 17.06 31.88
C TYR A 215 19.99 15.67 32.55
N LEU A 216 18.92 15.38 33.29
CA LEU A 216 18.70 14.09 33.94
C LEU A 216 18.55 12.95 32.92
N TYR A 217 17.92 13.21 31.77
CA TYR A 217 17.78 12.25 30.67
C TYR A 217 19.13 11.89 30.05
N ARG A 218 19.99 12.89 29.78
CA ARG A 218 21.36 12.66 29.30
C ARG A 218 22.21 11.83 30.25
N ARG A 219 22.02 12.01 31.56
CA ARG A 219 22.64 11.17 32.61
C ARG A 219 22.01 9.78 32.75
N GLY A 220 20.95 9.47 32.00
CA GLY A 220 20.22 8.21 32.09
C GLY A 220 19.49 8.01 33.41
N LEU A 221 19.11 9.08 34.11
CA LEU A 221 18.43 9.03 35.41
C LEU A 221 16.90 9.03 35.27
N VAL A 222 16.38 9.48 34.14
CA VAL A 222 14.95 9.48 33.83
C VAL A 222 14.71 8.93 32.42
N TRP A 223 13.48 8.46 32.16
CA TRP A 223 13.04 8.14 30.80
C TRP A 223 11.65 8.72 30.52
N TYR A 224 11.37 8.93 29.24
CA TYR A 224 10.09 9.40 28.76
C TYR A 224 9.13 8.25 28.55
N ASP A 225 7.90 8.42 29.01
CA ASP A 225 6.77 7.56 28.70
C ASP A 225 5.63 8.32 28.01
N VAL A 226 4.96 7.65 27.08
CA VAL A 226 3.99 8.24 26.14
C VAL A 226 2.65 7.53 26.37
N PRO A 227 1.84 8.03 27.32
CA PRO A 227 0.61 7.36 27.74
C PRO A 227 -0.52 7.55 26.71
N VAL A 228 -1.16 6.45 26.33
CA VAL A 228 -2.29 6.43 25.37
C VAL A 228 -3.54 5.90 26.08
N SER A 229 -4.61 6.69 26.08
CA SER A 229 -5.92 6.34 26.62
C SER A 229 -6.82 5.70 25.55
N SER A 230 -7.84 4.94 25.96
CA SER A 230 -8.86 4.42 25.03
C SER A 230 -9.67 5.53 24.36
N GLU A 231 -9.83 6.67 25.03
CA GLU A 231 -10.65 7.80 24.57
C GLU A 231 -9.87 8.80 23.69
N ASP A 232 -8.57 8.56 23.51
CA ASP A 232 -7.74 9.44 22.70
C ASP A 232 -8.13 9.38 21.23
N HIS A 233 -8.04 10.53 20.54
CA HIS A 233 -8.19 10.63 19.10
C HIS A 233 -6.82 10.86 18.46
N LEU A 234 -6.60 10.29 17.28
CA LEU A 234 -5.30 10.25 16.63
C LEU A 234 -5.36 10.86 15.24
N SER A 235 -4.23 11.43 14.80
CA SER A 235 -4.00 11.82 13.42
C SER A 235 -2.60 11.38 12.99
N ILE A 236 -2.51 10.69 11.87
CA ILE A 236 -1.30 10.33 11.14
C ILE A 236 -0.93 11.50 10.18
N PRO A 237 0.06 12.34 10.50
CA PRO A 237 0.54 13.36 9.57
C PRO A 237 1.17 12.71 8.32
N PRO A 238 1.39 13.49 7.24
CA PRO A 238 2.24 13.05 6.14
C PRO A 238 3.57 12.49 6.67
N LEU A 239 3.99 11.33 6.15
CA LEU A 239 5.16 10.59 6.62
C LEU A 239 6.47 11.21 6.06
N GLU A 240 6.65 12.51 6.28
CA GLU A 240 7.84 13.25 5.87
C GLU A 240 9.09 12.72 6.59
N GLY A 241 10.15 12.42 5.83
CA GLY A 241 11.39 11.90 6.39
C GLY A 241 11.31 10.44 6.86
N PHE A 242 10.26 9.69 6.50
CA PHE A 242 10.16 8.27 6.82
C PHE A 242 11.34 7.46 6.27
N VAL A 243 11.94 6.65 7.13
CA VAL A 243 13.05 5.76 6.77
C VAL A 243 12.47 4.47 6.20
N SER A 244 12.42 4.37 4.87
CA SER A 244 12.03 3.15 4.17
C SER A 244 13.26 2.28 3.90
N ASN A 245 13.55 1.38 4.85
CA ASN A 245 14.46 0.26 4.64
C ASN A 245 13.64 -0.96 4.18
N LYS A 246 14.23 -1.83 3.36
CA LYS A 246 13.58 -3.09 3.03
C LYS A 246 13.72 -4.01 4.23
N SER A 247 12.61 -4.39 4.87
CA SER A 247 12.57 -5.54 5.78
C SER A 247 12.80 -6.84 4.98
N THR A 248 14.03 -7.05 4.49
CA THR A 248 14.50 -8.35 4.01
C THR A 248 14.73 -9.23 5.23
N ALA A 249 13.66 -9.69 5.88
CA ALA A 249 13.76 -10.83 6.77
C ALA A 249 13.86 -12.07 5.87
N PRO A 250 15.03 -12.73 5.79
CA PRO A 250 15.18 -13.97 5.05
C PRO A 250 14.67 -15.12 5.94
N GLY A 251 13.35 -15.19 6.15
CA GLY A 251 12.80 -16.13 7.13
C GLY A 251 11.31 -16.04 7.41
N GLY A 252 10.45 -16.20 6.40
CA GLY A 252 9.01 -16.46 6.63
C GLY A 252 8.23 -15.39 7.42
N ARG A 253 6.94 -15.67 7.70
CA ARG A 253 6.01 -14.73 8.37
C ARG A 253 6.16 -14.65 9.89
N GLU A 254 6.86 -15.59 10.52
CA GLU A 254 7.03 -15.66 11.98
C GLU A 254 8.15 -14.75 12.53
N GLU A 255 8.95 -14.13 11.66
CA GLU A 255 10.08 -13.27 12.07
C GLU A 255 9.76 -11.76 12.12
N VAL A 256 8.60 -11.33 11.61
CA VAL A 256 8.21 -9.92 11.58
C VAL A 256 7.80 -9.44 12.98
N ASP A 257 8.27 -8.26 13.40
CA ASP A 257 7.92 -7.68 14.69
C ASP A 257 6.39 -7.41 14.76
N PRO A 258 5.67 -7.95 15.76
CA PRO A 258 4.24 -7.70 15.93
C PRO A 258 3.90 -6.21 16.07
N ILE A 259 4.77 -5.41 16.71
CA ILE A 259 4.55 -3.97 16.88
C ILE A 259 4.68 -3.25 15.54
N GLU A 260 5.64 -3.64 14.70
CA GLU A 260 5.81 -3.11 13.34
C GLU A 260 4.57 -3.39 12.48
N THR A 261 4.09 -4.64 12.50
CA THR A 261 2.87 -5.03 11.78
C THR A 261 1.67 -4.20 12.25
N LEU A 262 1.53 -4.03 13.57
CA LEU A 262 0.43 -3.27 14.16
C LEU A 262 0.50 -1.77 13.82
N MET A 263 1.69 -1.17 13.78
CA MET A 263 1.84 0.23 13.37
C MET A 263 1.42 0.46 11.92
N TYR A 264 1.77 -0.45 11.00
CA TYR A 264 1.27 -0.37 9.62
C TYR A 264 -0.26 -0.48 9.56
N GLN A 265 -0.88 -1.37 10.35
CA GLN A 265 -2.34 -1.46 10.44
C GLN A 265 -2.97 -0.18 11.00
N VAL A 266 -2.33 0.44 12.00
CA VAL A 266 -2.74 1.74 12.55
C VAL A 266 -2.67 2.84 11.50
N PHE A 267 -1.61 2.90 10.68
CA PHE A 267 -1.49 3.91 9.63
C PHE A 267 -2.63 3.86 8.61
N VAL A 268 -3.09 2.65 8.27
CA VAL A 268 -4.21 2.44 7.33
C VAL A 268 -5.56 2.76 7.99
N ALA A 269 -5.75 2.36 9.24
CA ALA A 269 -7.05 2.36 9.89
C ALA A 269 -7.35 3.60 10.75
N ALA A 270 -6.33 4.31 11.23
CA ALA A 270 -6.50 5.44 12.13
C ALA A 270 -7.20 6.61 11.43
N SER A 271 -8.15 7.23 12.14
CA SER A 271 -8.88 8.41 11.71
C SER A 271 -9.04 9.35 12.89
N ASP A 272 -9.07 10.65 12.63
CA ASP A 272 -9.32 11.72 13.60
C ASP A 272 -10.72 11.66 14.23
N ARG A 273 -11.62 10.83 13.69
CA ARG A 273 -13.00 10.61 14.15
C ARG A 273 -13.15 9.43 15.10
N VAL A 274 -12.11 8.62 15.23
CA VAL A 274 -12.20 7.32 15.90
C VAL A 274 -11.32 7.33 17.14
N THR A 275 -11.89 6.90 18.27
CA THR A 275 -11.13 6.71 19.50
C THR A 275 -10.21 5.49 19.40
N VAL A 276 -9.13 5.47 20.16
CA VAL A 276 -8.25 4.29 20.25
C VAL A 276 -9.01 3.01 20.60
N GLY A 277 -9.98 3.07 21.50
CA GLY A 277 -10.80 1.92 21.88
C GLY A 277 -11.65 1.39 20.72
N LYS A 278 -12.24 2.29 19.92
CA LYS A 278 -12.99 1.89 18.73
C LYS A 278 -12.06 1.34 17.64
N LEU A 279 -10.87 1.91 17.49
CA LEU A 279 -9.85 1.42 16.57
C LEU A 279 -9.42 -0.02 16.90
N ALA A 280 -9.26 -0.36 18.19
CA ALA A 280 -8.97 -1.72 18.65
C ALA A 280 -10.06 -2.72 18.20
N SER A 281 -11.32 -2.33 18.34
CA SER A 281 -12.48 -3.12 17.91
C SER A 281 -12.50 -3.31 16.38
N ILE A 282 -12.17 -2.26 15.63
CA ILE A 282 -12.11 -2.29 14.16
C ILE A 282 -10.99 -3.24 13.69
N LEU A 283 -9.80 -3.15 14.28
CA LEU A 283 -8.66 -4.01 13.94
C LEU A 283 -8.79 -5.43 14.51
N ASN A 284 -9.68 -5.65 15.48
CA ASN A 284 -9.79 -6.88 16.26
C ASN A 284 -8.46 -7.25 16.93
N VAL A 285 -7.88 -6.26 17.62
CA VAL A 285 -6.62 -6.36 18.35
C VAL A 285 -6.89 -5.96 19.81
N ASP A 286 -6.18 -6.60 20.74
CA ASP A 286 -6.22 -6.23 22.15
C ASP A 286 -5.85 -4.73 22.34
N ILE A 287 -6.62 -4.04 23.18
CA ILE A 287 -6.47 -2.59 23.36
C ILE A 287 -5.13 -2.21 23.97
N GLU A 288 -4.57 -3.03 24.87
CA GLU A 288 -3.26 -2.77 25.46
C GLU A 288 -2.16 -2.91 24.41
N MET A 289 -2.24 -3.93 23.55
CA MET A 289 -1.29 -4.07 22.44
C MET A 289 -1.40 -2.90 21.45
N LEU A 290 -2.62 -2.44 21.15
CA LEU A 290 -2.84 -1.28 20.29
C LEU A 290 -2.25 0.00 20.90
N ARG A 291 -2.43 0.23 22.20
CA ARG A 291 -1.84 1.38 22.91
C ARG A 291 -0.32 1.37 22.83
N VAL A 292 0.32 0.20 22.88
CA VAL A 292 1.78 0.07 22.69
C VAL A 292 2.18 0.55 21.29
N GLY A 293 1.52 0.04 20.24
CA GLY A 293 1.78 0.46 18.86
C GLY A 293 1.59 1.96 18.64
N ILE A 294 0.52 2.54 19.18
CA ILE A 294 0.24 3.99 19.11
C ILE A 294 1.28 4.79 19.91
N SER A 295 1.64 4.33 21.11
CA SER A 295 2.65 4.98 21.96
C SER A 295 3.98 5.10 21.20
N VAL A 296 4.39 4.03 20.52
CA VAL A 296 5.57 4.03 19.64
C VAL A 296 5.39 4.99 18.47
N ALA A 297 4.27 4.91 17.73
CA ALA A 297 4.02 5.80 16.60
C ALA A 297 4.03 7.28 17.00
N CYS A 298 3.52 7.62 18.19
CA CYS A 298 3.59 8.97 18.76
C CYS A 298 5.01 9.40 19.13
N ARG A 299 5.84 8.48 19.67
CA ARG A 299 7.26 8.76 19.94
C ARG A 299 8.01 9.11 18.66
N LEU A 300 7.70 8.39 17.58
CA LEU A 300 8.31 8.56 16.26
C LEU A 300 7.73 9.73 15.47
N LYS A 301 6.75 10.46 16.02
CA LYS A 301 6.01 11.54 15.34
C LYS A 301 5.25 11.10 14.07
N PHE A 302 5.09 9.80 13.84
CA PHE A 302 4.21 9.25 12.81
C PHE A 302 2.73 9.26 13.21
N CYS A 303 2.43 9.54 14.48
CA CYS A 303 1.08 9.69 14.99
C CYS A 303 1.02 10.86 15.97
N ARG A 304 0.00 11.70 15.87
CA ARG A 304 -0.27 12.82 16.76
C ARG A 304 -1.55 12.58 17.54
N LYS A 305 -1.47 12.72 18.86
CA LYS A 305 -2.65 12.77 19.72
C LYS A 305 -3.36 14.11 19.55
N LEU A 306 -4.64 14.07 19.23
CA LEU A 306 -5.50 15.25 19.15
C LEU A 306 -5.94 15.60 20.58
N LEU A 307 -5.47 16.74 21.09
CA LEU A 307 -5.87 17.23 22.40
C LEU A 307 -7.25 17.87 22.28
N ASN A 308 -8.22 17.40 23.07
CA ASN A 308 -9.56 17.96 23.12
C ASN A 308 -9.48 19.46 23.50
N GLY A 309 -9.71 20.36 22.55
CA GLY A 309 -9.72 21.82 22.77
C GLY A 309 -9.03 22.72 21.72
N GLY A 310 -8.37 22.18 20.69
CA GLY A 310 -7.86 23.00 19.57
C GLY A 310 -8.91 23.22 18.47
N PRO A 311 -8.91 24.35 17.74
CA PRO A 311 -9.82 24.53 16.61
C PRO A 311 -9.65 23.38 15.61
N ARG A 312 -10.76 22.81 15.14
CA ARG A 312 -10.78 21.77 14.08
C ARG A 312 -10.42 22.33 12.68
N GLY A 313 -9.53 23.31 12.60
CA GLY A 313 -9.10 23.92 11.35
C GLY A 313 -7.83 24.74 11.53
N GLY A 314 -6.89 24.54 10.61
CA GLY A 314 -5.68 25.35 10.47
C GLY A 314 -4.40 24.56 10.70
N PHE A 315 -3.79 24.06 9.62
CA PHE A 315 -2.36 23.87 9.62
C PHE A 315 -1.71 25.26 9.68
N SER A 316 -0.90 25.53 10.70
CA SER A 316 0.15 26.55 10.60
C SER A 316 1.42 25.84 10.11
N PRO A 317 1.95 26.18 8.92
CA PRO A 317 3.23 25.68 8.49
C PRO A 317 4.27 26.61 9.10
N ASP A 318 4.83 26.26 10.26
CA ASP A 318 6.10 26.84 10.70
C ASP A 318 6.76 25.91 11.70
N ASN A 319 7.63 25.05 11.16
CA ASN A 319 8.84 24.60 11.82
C ASN A 319 9.85 24.21 10.72
N SER A 320 10.23 25.20 9.91
CA SER A 320 11.53 25.19 9.27
C SER A 320 12.53 25.76 10.29
N THR A 321 13.38 24.90 10.85
CA THR A 321 14.47 25.33 11.72
C THR A 321 15.50 26.08 10.87
N THR A 322 15.37 27.40 10.78
CA THR A 322 16.48 28.29 10.42
C THR A 322 17.21 28.73 11.69
N LEU A 323 18.51 28.45 11.73
CA LEU A 323 19.42 28.87 12.79
C LEU A 323 19.43 30.41 12.90
N GLY A 324 19.29 30.87 14.15
CA GLY A 324 19.04 32.25 14.54
C GLY A 324 20.11 33.30 14.21
N GLY A 325 19.65 34.54 14.25
CA GLY A 325 20.42 35.77 14.46
C GLY A 325 19.45 36.79 15.06
N GLY A 326 19.57 37.05 16.36
CA GLY A 326 18.59 37.81 17.13
C GLY A 326 18.63 39.33 16.97
N GLY A 327 17.66 39.98 17.62
CA GLY A 327 17.82 41.33 18.14
C GLY A 327 16.72 42.32 17.76
N GLY A 328 15.84 42.62 18.73
CA GLY A 328 15.38 43.99 18.98
C GLY A 328 14.15 44.46 18.20
N GLY A 329 13.00 44.47 18.88
CA GLY A 329 11.78 45.09 18.38
C GLY A 329 11.78 46.62 18.36
N GLY A 330 10.79 47.17 17.67
CA GLY A 330 10.49 48.60 17.67
C GLY A 330 9.49 48.96 16.57
N SER A 331 8.20 48.96 16.92
CA SER A 331 7.07 49.43 16.11
C SER A 331 7.24 50.85 15.58
N ALA A 332 6.73 51.13 14.37
CA ALA A 332 5.67 52.12 14.11
C ALA A 332 5.71 52.67 12.66
N THR A 333 4.60 52.44 11.96
CA THR A 333 3.83 53.37 11.11
C THR A 333 4.48 54.67 10.59
N GLY A 334 4.30 54.92 9.29
CA GLY A 334 3.78 56.22 8.82
C GLY A 334 4.67 57.04 7.88
N PHE A 335 4.20 57.14 6.64
CA PHE A 335 4.08 58.36 5.81
C PHE A 335 5.22 59.39 5.68
N ASN A 336 5.39 59.77 4.40
CA ASN A 336 5.72 61.08 3.83
C ASN A 336 7.18 61.57 3.74
N ASP A 337 7.64 61.57 2.48
CA ASP A 337 7.76 62.76 1.62
C ASP A 337 9.03 63.63 1.66
N THR A 338 9.45 63.97 0.43
CA THR A 338 10.34 65.05 -0.02
C THR A 338 11.83 65.05 0.36
N GLY A 339 12.65 65.37 -0.65
CA GLY A 339 13.64 66.44 -0.44
C GLY A 339 15.10 66.20 -0.81
N ASN A 340 15.38 66.15 -2.11
CA ASN A 340 16.36 67.03 -2.77
C ASN A 340 17.89 66.84 -2.61
N SER A 341 18.54 67.01 -3.78
CA SER A 341 19.87 67.61 -4.01
C SER A 341 21.16 66.77 -3.86
N ALA A 342 21.58 66.23 -5.02
CA ALA A 342 22.78 66.60 -5.77
C ALA A 342 24.06 67.03 -5.02
N ARG A 343 25.19 66.33 -5.28
CA ARG A 343 26.31 66.80 -6.13
C ARG A 343 27.57 65.93 -5.96
N ASP A 344 28.09 65.51 -7.11
CA ASP A 344 29.49 65.34 -7.53
C ASP A 344 30.61 65.64 -6.52
N PHE A 345 31.62 64.77 -6.42
CA PHE A 345 32.89 64.92 -7.15
C PHE A 345 33.90 63.80 -6.81
N ASN A 346 34.81 63.63 -7.75
CA ASN A 346 35.72 62.52 -8.00
C ASN A 346 37.13 62.75 -7.40
N SER A 347 37.91 61.67 -7.43
CA SER A 347 39.38 61.60 -7.57
C SER A 347 40.30 61.72 -6.34
N GLY A 348 41.25 60.78 -6.25
CA GLY A 348 42.49 60.97 -5.49
C GLY A 348 43.27 59.71 -5.15
N ASP A 349 44.03 59.19 -6.12
CA ASP A 349 44.97 58.06 -6.07
C ASP A 349 46.18 58.19 -5.12
N VAL A 350 46.93 57.06 -5.02
CA VAL A 350 48.40 56.89 -4.87
C VAL A 350 48.90 56.40 -3.48
N ASN A 351 49.76 55.38 -3.29
CA ASN A 351 50.20 54.19 -4.03
C ASN A 351 51.15 53.35 -3.13
N ASN A 352 51.32 52.06 -3.48
CA ASN A 352 52.52 51.19 -3.36
C ASN A 352 52.88 50.34 -2.11
N LYS A 353 52.68 49.02 -2.33
CA LYS A 353 53.63 47.87 -2.26
C LYS A 353 53.99 47.18 -0.93
N GLY A 354 53.68 45.87 -0.88
CA GLY A 354 54.36 44.91 0.01
C GLY A 354 53.81 43.48 0.13
N ILE A 355 53.87 42.68 -0.95
CA ILE A 355 54.13 41.22 -0.99
C ILE A 355 53.02 40.20 -0.56
N GLN A 356 52.89 39.23 -1.47
CA GLN A 356 52.02 38.05 -1.57
C GLN A 356 52.14 37.03 -0.42
N THR A 357 51.02 36.45 -0.01
CA THR A 357 50.82 35.00 0.15
C THR A 357 49.33 34.67 -0.06
N ALA A 358 48.99 34.16 -1.25
CA ALA A 358 47.62 33.82 -1.62
C ALA A 358 47.28 32.39 -1.18
N MET A 359 46.22 32.26 -0.38
CA MET A 359 45.48 31.01 -0.19
C MET A 359 44.46 30.82 -1.32
N PRO A 360 44.21 29.57 -1.78
CA PRO A 360 43.29 29.29 -2.87
C PRO A 360 41.82 29.32 -2.43
N PRO A 361 40.89 29.77 -3.29
CA PRO A 361 39.45 29.69 -3.04
C PRO A 361 38.92 28.28 -3.29
N SER A 362 37.96 27.90 -2.45
CA SER A 362 37.19 26.67 -2.42
C SER A 362 36.41 26.42 -3.71
N THR A 363 36.78 25.36 -4.44
CA THR A 363 36.02 24.81 -5.57
C THR A 363 34.93 23.86 -5.06
N SER A 364 33.68 24.18 -5.38
CA SER A 364 32.51 23.32 -5.21
C SER A 364 32.58 22.09 -6.12
N MET A 365 32.44 20.89 -5.54
CA MET A 365 32.40 19.63 -6.29
C MET A 365 31.04 19.38 -6.97
N THR A 366 30.81 20.09 -8.07
CA THR A 366 29.76 19.77 -9.07
C THR A 366 30.36 19.12 -10.33
N ALA A 367 31.62 18.66 -10.28
CA ALA A 367 32.39 18.21 -11.45
C ALA A 367 33.01 16.80 -11.32
N ALA A 368 32.47 15.92 -10.46
CA ALA A 368 32.99 14.55 -10.28
C ALA A 368 31.98 13.42 -10.61
N PHE A 369 30.82 13.73 -11.21
CA PHE A 369 29.87 12.72 -11.68
C PHE A 369 29.76 12.61 -13.21
N GLN A 370 30.56 13.38 -13.95
CA GLN A 370 30.51 13.47 -15.41
C GLN A 370 31.72 12.85 -16.13
N GLN A 371 32.53 12.03 -15.44
CA GLN A 371 33.80 11.53 -15.98
C GLN A 371 34.00 10.01 -15.88
N GLN A 372 32.92 9.21 -15.91
CA GLN A 372 33.02 7.75 -16.00
C GLN A 372 32.13 7.07 -17.06
N GLN A 373 31.36 7.82 -17.87
CA GLN A 373 30.58 7.24 -18.98
C GLN A 373 31.11 7.54 -20.40
N HIS A 374 32.15 8.37 -20.55
CA HIS A 374 32.84 8.55 -21.84
C HIS A 374 34.13 7.73 -21.93
N ARG A 375 34.00 6.40 -22.03
CA ARG A 375 35.02 5.54 -22.65
C ARG A 375 34.44 4.15 -22.93
N ARG A 376 33.71 4.05 -24.04
CA ARG A 376 33.74 2.92 -25.01
C ARG A 376 32.51 2.99 -25.92
N THR A 377 32.57 3.83 -26.94
CA THR A 377 31.86 3.59 -28.22
C THR A 377 32.64 4.28 -29.33
N SER A 378 33.29 3.49 -30.17
CA SER A 378 33.45 3.79 -31.60
C SER A 378 33.99 2.55 -32.31
N ILE A 379 33.24 2.05 -33.29
CA ILE A 379 33.67 1.73 -34.67
C ILE A 379 32.47 1.10 -35.43
N ASP A 380 31.95 1.90 -36.37
CA ASP A 380 31.51 1.66 -37.76
C ASP A 380 30.40 0.65 -38.17
N THR A 381 29.27 1.25 -38.61
CA THR A 381 28.49 1.12 -39.88
C THR A 381 28.45 -0.21 -40.67
N ALA A 382 27.22 -0.76 -40.92
CA ALA A 382 26.52 -0.81 -42.23
C ALA A 382 25.38 -1.88 -42.32
N SER A 383 24.21 -1.45 -42.83
CA SER A 383 23.19 -2.12 -43.70
C SER A 383 22.67 -3.57 -43.51
N SER A 384 21.32 -3.68 -43.60
CA SER A 384 20.51 -4.73 -44.28
C SER A 384 20.09 -6.05 -43.58
N THR A 385 18.74 -6.19 -43.48
CA THR A 385 17.84 -7.37 -43.58
C THR A 385 18.01 -8.65 -42.72
N THR A 386 16.87 -9.03 -42.11
CA THR A 386 16.40 -10.38 -41.71
C THR A 386 17.33 -11.30 -40.92
N ASN A 387 17.06 -11.52 -39.62
CA ASN A 387 16.61 -12.82 -39.10
C ASN A 387 16.38 -12.85 -37.57
N THR A 388 15.50 -13.78 -37.22
CA THR A 388 15.04 -14.25 -35.91
C THR A 388 16.09 -14.65 -34.87
N LEU A 389 15.67 -14.48 -33.61
CA LEU A 389 15.99 -15.26 -32.40
C LEU A 389 17.39 -15.13 -31.77
N ALA A 390 17.33 -14.91 -30.46
CA ALA A 390 18.33 -15.08 -29.41
C ALA A 390 19.18 -13.85 -29.01
N ALA A 391 18.79 -13.31 -27.84
CA ALA A 391 19.61 -12.79 -26.75
C ALA A 391 20.51 -11.58 -27.02
N LEU A 392 20.19 -10.46 -26.37
CA LEU A 392 21.14 -9.66 -25.59
C LEU A 392 20.40 -8.91 -24.48
N ASP A 393 20.93 -9.08 -23.26
CA ASP A 393 20.53 -8.54 -21.97
C ASP A 393 20.20 -7.04 -21.96
N LEU A 394 19.01 -6.72 -21.43
CA LEU A 394 18.70 -5.42 -20.84
C LEU A 394 18.06 -5.66 -19.47
N ASP A 395 18.80 -6.30 -18.57
CA ASP A 395 18.37 -6.56 -17.19
C ASP A 395 19.38 -5.91 -16.23
N SER A 396 19.31 -4.58 -16.10
CA SER A 396 20.06 -3.84 -15.08
C SER A 396 19.36 -2.57 -14.62
N THR A 397 18.05 -2.61 -14.35
CA THR A 397 17.36 -1.60 -13.51
C THR A 397 16.08 -2.09 -12.82
N LEU A 398 15.61 -3.33 -13.03
CA LEU A 398 14.45 -3.88 -12.34
C LEU A 398 14.74 -5.28 -11.78
N ALA A 399 15.44 -5.32 -10.64
CA ALA A 399 15.69 -6.59 -9.94
C ALA A 399 14.39 -7.16 -9.32
N THR A 400 13.82 -8.13 -10.03
CA THR A 400 12.82 -9.09 -9.55
C THR A 400 13.43 -10.00 -8.45
N PRO A 401 12.65 -10.54 -7.49
CA PRO A 401 13.17 -11.39 -6.42
C PRO A 401 13.70 -12.74 -6.95
N GLY A 402 14.98 -13.03 -6.66
CA GLY A 402 15.61 -14.31 -6.98
C GLY A 402 15.17 -15.45 -6.06
N ARG A 403 14.45 -16.42 -6.64
CA ARG A 403 14.70 -17.87 -6.63
C ARG A 403 15.30 -18.49 -5.34
N ALA A 404 14.44 -19.03 -4.48
CA ALA A 404 14.77 -20.24 -3.72
C ALA A 404 14.32 -21.46 -4.54
N LYS A 405 15.18 -22.50 -4.63
CA LYS A 405 14.84 -23.79 -5.26
C LYS A 405 13.62 -24.39 -4.57
N VAL A 406 12.52 -24.57 -5.30
CA VAL A 406 11.40 -25.41 -4.89
C VAL A 406 11.61 -26.77 -5.55
N GLU A 407 12.13 -27.72 -4.77
CA GLU A 407 11.97 -29.13 -5.11
C GLU A 407 10.50 -29.52 -4.93
N THR A 408 9.95 -30.10 -5.98
CA THR A 408 8.64 -30.73 -6.05
C THR A 408 8.55 -31.87 -5.03
N SER A 409 7.81 -31.65 -3.95
CA SER A 409 7.17 -32.72 -3.20
C SER A 409 5.70 -32.35 -2.99
N SER A 410 4.85 -33.30 -3.35
CA SER A 410 3.39 -33.26 -3.33
C SER A 410 2.84 -32.76 -1.99
N ARG A 411 2.16 -31.61 -2.01
CA ARG A 411 1.36 -31.11 -0.90
C ARG A 411 0.02 -31.85 -0.85
N THR A 412 -0.05 -32.92 -0.07
CA THR A 412 -1.27 -33.27 0.64
C THR A 412 -1.50 -32.21 1.72
N GLY A 413 -2.69 -31.60 1.74
CA GLY A 413 -3.07 -30.59 2.72
C GLY A 413 -2.91 -31.11 4.15
N SER A 414 -2.25 -30.32 5.00
CA SER A 414 -2.35 -30.43 6.45
C SER A 414 -2.82 -29.07 6.95
N ALA A 415 -4.04 -29.09 7.49
CA ALA A 415 -4.76 -27.97 8.06
C ALA A 415 -3.96 -27.25 9.16
N PHE A 416 -4.18 -25.94 9.27
CA PHE A 416 -3.87 -25.12 10.44
C PHE A 416 -5.19 -24.67 11.06
N MET A 417 -5.27 -24.74 12.38
CA MET A 417 -6.19 -24.06 13.29
C MET A 417 -7.64 -23.89 12.85
N SER A 418 -8.38 -25.00 12.92
CA SER A 418 -9.78 -24.97 13.34
C SER A 418 -9.85 -24.47 14.79
N THR A 419 -10.14 -23.18 14.98
CA THR A 419 -11.27 -22.83 15.85
C THR A 419 -12.50 -23.42 15.17
N SER A 420 -13.32 -24.18 15.90
CA SER A 420 -14.51 -24.86 15.38
C SER A 420 -15.28 -24.00 14.37
N ASP A 421 -15.18 -24.35 13.09
CA ASP A 421 -16.15 -23.97 12.06
C ASP A 421 -17.45 -24.71 12.38
N PRO A 422 -18.58 -24.02 12.62
CA PRO A 422 -19.79 -24.48 12.00
C PRO A 422 -19.66 -24.17 10.51
N ALA A 423 -19.73 -25.21 9.68
CA ALA A 423 -20.23 -25.02 8.33
C ALA A 423 -21.54 -24.20 8.44
N ASP A 424 -21.64 -23.11 7.68
CA ASP A 424 -22.50 -21.93 7.90
C ASP A 424 -22.01 -20.93 8.98
N GLY A 425 -20.87 -20.29 8.72
CA GLY A 425 -20.40 -19.11 9.46
C GLY A 425 -20.87 -17.82 8.82
N SER A 426 -22.10 -17.40 9.10
CA SER A 426 -22.52 -16.01 8.93
C SER A 426 -21.48 -15.09 9.59
N LEU A 427 -20.96 -14.13 8.82
CA LEU A 427 -20.12 -13.06 9.35
C LEU A 427 -20.88 -12.43 10.54
N PRO A 428 -20.29 -12.32 11.74
CA PRO A 428 -21.05 -11.96 12.95
C PRO A 428 -21.81 -10.65 12.74
N ASP A 429 -23.08 -10.68 13.12
CA ASP A 429 -24.00 -9.56 13.06
C ASP A 429 -23.38 -8.38 13.82
N ALA A 430 -23.31 -7.23 13.18
CA ALA A 430 -22.83 -6.01 13.81
C ALA A 430 -23.93 -5.51 14.75
N GLY A 431 -23.98 -6.12 15.94
CA GLY A 431 -24.77 -5.64 17.05
C GLY A 431 -24.32 -4.24 17.46
N ASP A 432 -25.31 -3.38 17.61
CA ASP A 432 -25.32 -2.00 18.08
C ASP A 432 -24.94 -0.90 17.08
N GLY A 433 -25.99 -0.16 16.72
CA GLY A 433 -25.97 0.96 15.81
C GLY A 433 -24.98 2.05 16.22
N ALA A 434 -24.07 2.35 15.31
CA ALA A 434 -23.46 3.65 15.19
C ALA A 434 -23.99 4.25 13.89
N GLY A 435 -24.85 5.26 14.04
CA GLY A 435 -25.48 5.96 12.93
C GLY A 435 -24.46 6.51 11.95
N ALA A 436 -24.90 6.59 10.69
CA ALA A 436 -24.27 7.32 9.62
C ALA A 436 -24.05 8.79 10.01
N GLU A 437 -22.91 9.10 10.65
CA GLU A 437 -22.47 10.47 10.89
C GLU A 437 -21.03 10.63 10.36
N GLY A 438 -20.95 10.86 9.05
CA GLY A 438 -19.75 11.35 8.37
C GLY A 438 -18.90 10.29 7.64
N GLY A 439 -19.47 9.53 6.71
CA GLY A 439 -18.68 8.64 5.84
C GLY A 439 -18.03 9.43 4.70
N GLY A 440 -16.69 9.43 4.62
CA GLY A 440 -15.94 10.04 3.52
C GLY A 440 -16.12 9.35 2.17
N VAL A 441 -15.44 9.87 1.15
CA VAL A 441 -15.30 9.22 -0.16
C VAL A 441 -13.86 8.74 -0.30
N ALA A 442 -13.67 7.43 -0.49
CA ALA A 442 -12.35 6.84 -0.72
C ALA A 442 -12.11 6.66 -2.22
N LEU A 443 -11.06 7.26 -2.76
CA LEU A 443 -10.49 6.90 -4.07
C LEU A 443 -9.44 5.82 -3.86
N VAL A 444 -9.56 4.66 -4.49
CA VAL A 444 -8.63 3.52 -4.29
C VAL A 444 -7.75 3.31 -5.50
N VAL A 445 -6.44 3.35 -5.31
CA VAL A 445 -5.41 3.13 -6.34
C VAL A 445 -4.55 1.90 -6.01
N ASP A 446 -3.82 1.37 -6.99
CA ASP A 446 -2.91 0.24 -6.81
C ASP A 446 -1.45 0.65 -6.63
N ALA A 447 -0.58 -0.36 -6.52
CA ALA A 447 0.86 -0.19 -6.40
C ALA A 447 1.50 0.44 -7.66
N GLU A 448 0.91 0.27 -8.84
CA GLU A 448 1.42 0.84 -10.08
C GLU A 448 1.27 2.36 -10.07
N VAL A 449 0.04 2.86 -9.80
CA VAL A 449 -0.22 4.30 -9.63
C VAL A 449 0.64 4.88 -8.51
N THR A 450 0.74 4.17 -7.38
CA THR A 450 1.58 4.63 -6.25
C THR A 450 3.06 4.72 -6.66
N GLY A 451 3.56 3.75 -7.43
CA GLY A 451 4.92 3.74 -7.96
C GLY A 451 5.19 4.91 -8.91
N PHE A 452 4.24 5.24 -9.78
CA PHE A 452 4.32 6.37 -10.69
C PHE A 452 4.42 7.71 -9.94
N LEU A 453 3.64 7.87 -8.88
CA LEU A 453 3.69 9.07 -8.04
C LEU A 453 5.02 9.22 -7.26
N MET A 454 5.77 8.13 -7.09
CA MET A 454 7.08 8.12 -6.40
C MET A 454 8.26 8.44 -7.32
N MET A 455 8.04 8.55 -8.64
CA MET A 455 9.11 8.80 -9.60
C MET A 455 9.59 10.25 -9.54
N GLY A 456 10.90 10.45 -9.72
CA GLY A 456 11.55 11.78 -9.64
C GLY A 456 11.22 12.74 -10.79
N ALA A 457 10.35 12.36 -11.73
CA ALA A 457 9.92 13.19 -12.85
C ALA A 457 8.78 14.16 -12.50
N LEU A 458 8.06 13.90 -11.40
CA LEU A 458 7.02 14.80 -10.89
C LEU A 458 7.61 15.86 -9.97
N THR A 459 6.81 16.86 -9.56
CA THR A 459 7.31 17.88 -8.64
C THR A 459 7.78 17.27 -7.32
N PRO A 460 8.85 17.82 -6.69
CA PRO A 460 9.35 17.30 -5.41
C PRO A 460 8.30 17.25 -4.30
N ALA A 461 7.27 18.09 -4.40
CA ALA A 461 6.18 18.19 -3.44
C ALA A 461 5.24 16.96 -3.51
N VAL A 462 4.94 16.43 -4.70
CA VAL A 462 4.11 15.20 -4.81
C VAL A 462 4.73 14.03 -4.02
N LYS A 463 6.06 13.97 -3.97
CA LYS A 463 6.80 12.91 -3.27
C LYS A 463 6.41 12.75 -1.80
N LYS A 464 6.11 13.82 -1.04
CA LYS A 464 5.65 13.68 0.37
C LYS A 464 4.34 12.90 0.45
N HIS A 465 3.40 13.17 -0.45
CA HIS A 465 2.11 12.48 -0.49
C HIS A 465 2.25 11.05 -0.99
N SER A 466 3.12 10.82 -1.98
CA SER A 466 3.40 9.50 -2.53
C SER A 466 4.04 8.57 -1.49
N VAL A 467 4.99 9.08 -0.70
CA VAL A 467 5.60 8.31 0.42
C VAL A 467 4.55 7.98 1.46
N THR A 468 3.71 8.95 1.81
CA THR A 468 2.61 8.76 2.76
C THR A 468 1.61 7.71 2.25
N LEU A 469 1.28 7.72 0.96
CA LEU A 469 0.43 6.72 0.34
C LEU A 469 1.09 5.33 0.31
N PHE A 470 2.38 5.26 0.00
CA PHE A 470 3.12 4.01 -0.14
C PHE A 470 3.33 3.31 1.22
N GLU A 471 3.85 4.05 2.21
CA GLU A 471 4.18 3.53 3.54
C GLU A 471 2.97 3.52 4.48
N GLY A 472 2.20 4.62 4.49
CA GLY A 472 1.03 4.78 5.35
C GLY A 472 -0.26 4.18 4.77
N GLY A 473 -0.29 3.90 3.47
CA GLY A 473 -1.43 3.29 2.79
C GLY A 473 -2.60 4.22 2.51
N ARG A 474 -2.55 5.47 3.00
CA ARG A 474 -3.62 6.47 2.83
C ARG A 474 -3.09 7.90 2.83
N VAL A 475 -3.71 8.77 2.06
CA VAL A 475 -3.58 10.22 2.14
C VAL A 475 -4.94 10.80 2.47
N TYR A 476 -5.01 11.63 3.51
CA TYR A 476 -6.27 12.16 4.02
C TYR A 476 -6.11 13.55 4.63
N GLY A 477 -7.24 14.22 4.86
CA GLY A 477 -7.31 15.57 5.39
C GLY A 477 -7.51 16.60 4.28
N THR A 478 -8.47 17.51 4.45
CA THR A 478 -8.93 18.43 3.40
C THR A 478 -7.79 19.28 2.82
N GLN A 479 -6.93 19.84 3.67
CA GLN A 479 -5.80 20.64 3.21
C GLN A 479 -4.76 19.81 2.48
N VAL A 480 -4.37 18.65 3.04
CA VAL A 480 -3.40 17.73 2.42
C VAL A 480 -3.88 17.26 1.04
N MET A 481 -5.18 16.96 0.91
CA MET A 481 -5.78 16.58 -0.36
C MET A 481 -5.82 17.73 -1.37
N ASN A 482 -6.10 18.96 -0.93
CA ASN A 482 -6.05 20.14 -1.80
C ASN A 482 -4.62 20.41 -2.28
N GLU A 483 -3.63 20.32 -1.39
CA GLU A 483 -2.21 20.42 -1.76
C GLU A 483 -1.82 19.37 -2.79
N LEU A 484 -2.18 18.10 -2.56
CA LEU A 484 -1.93 17.01 -3.52
C LEU A 484 -2.53 17.30 -4.89
N VAL A 485 -3.78 17.79 -4.96
CA VAL A 485 -4.44 18.09 -6.24
C VAL A 485 -3.71 19.21 -7.00
N GLU A 486 -3.32 20.28 -6.32
CA GLU A 486 -2.59 21.38 -6.95
C GLU A 486 -1.17 20.97 -7.38
N GLU A 487 -0.48 20.17 -6.57
CA GLU A 487 0.84 19.64 -6.89
C GLU A 487 0.80 18.65 -8.07
N LEU A 488 -0.25 17.82 -8.18
CA LEU A 488 -0.46 16.95 -9.33
C LEU A 488 -0.68 17.78 -10.61
N LYS A 489 -1.53 18.81 -10.57
CA LYS A 489 -1.75 19.71 -11.73
C LYS A 489 -0.45 20.38 -12.18
N ALA A 490 0.31 20.95 -11.24
CA ALA A 490 1.59 21.57 -11.54
C ALA A 490 2.62 20.59 -12.14
N SER A 491 2.58 19.32 -11.71
CA SER A 491 3.46 18.28 -12.25
C SER A 491 3.14 17.93 -13.70
N VAL A 492 1.87 18.02 -14.11
CA VAL A 492 1.43 17.78 -15.49
C VAL A 492 1.93 18.88 -16.41
N ASP A 493 1.84 20.14 -15.99
CA ASP A 493 2.32 21.28 -16.78
C ASP A 493 3.84 21.18 -17.04
N LEU A 494 4.59 20.70 -16.05
CA LEU A 494 6.04 20.49 -16.15
C LEU A 494 6.40 19.31 -17.07
N ALA A 495 5.50 18.33 -17.16
CA ALA A 495 5.66 17.12 -17.95
C ALA A 495 5.14 17.24 -19.40
N ALA A 496 4.67 18.42 -19.82
CA ALA A 496 4.10 18.67 -21.15
C ALA A 496 5.06 18.40 -22.33
N GLY A 497 6.37 18.22 -22.07
CA GLY A 497 7.38 17.87 -23.07
C GLY A 497 7.93 16.44 -22.95
N PHE A 498 7.34 15.59 -22.12
CA PHE A 498 7.78 14.20 -21.99
C PHE A 498 7.26 13.32 -23.13
N GLU A 499 8.07 12.35 -23.54
CA GLU A 499 7.72 11.34 -24.55
C GLU A 499 7.80 9.92 -23.95
N GLY A 500 7.17 8.95 -24.62
CA GLY A 500 7.20 7.54 -24.23
C GLY A 500 6.58 7.26 -22.85
N GLU A 501 7.25 6.44 -22.04
CA GLU A 501 6.76 6.07 -20.70
C GLU A 501 6.56 7.29 -19.79
N MET A 502 7.40 8.32 -19.90
CA MET A 502 7.27 9.54 -19.10
C MET A 502 6.00 10.32 -19.42
N ALA A 503 5.54 10.29 -20.67
CA ALA A 503 4.25 10.87 -21.06
C ALA A 503 3.07 10.08 -20.45
N MET A 504 3.16 8.74 -20.42
CA MET A 504 2.13 7.91 -19.78
C MET A 504 2.05 8.18 -18.27
N LEU A 505 3.20 8.34 -17.60
CA LEU A 505 3.26 8.69 -16.18
C LEU A 505 2.59 10.04 -15.89
N ALA A 506 2.91 11.05 -16.71
CA ALA A 506 2.31 12.37 -16.62
C ALA A 506 0.79 12.32 -16.87
N GLY A 507 0.36 11.52 -17.86
CA GLY A 507 -1.05 11.27 -18.15
C GLY A 507 -1.79 10.65 -16.98
N THR A 508 -1.19 9.68 -16.28
CA THR A 508 -1.78 9.08 -15.07
C THR A 508 -1.90 10.08 -13.93
N ALA A 509 -0.88 10.94 -13.71
CA ALA A 509 -0.94 12.01 -12.72
C ALA A 509 -2.03 13.05 -13.05
N ALA A 510 -2.16 13.42 -14.33
CA ALA A 510 -3.22 14.29 -14.82
C ALA A 510 -4.60 13.69 -14.61
N ALA A 511 -4.77 12.41 -14.95
CA ALA A 511 -6.03 11.70 -14.75
C ALA A 511 -6.38 11.66 -13.26
N LEU A 512 -5.43 11.34 -12.39
CA LEU A 512 -5.65 11.32 -10.95
C LEU A 512 -6.10 12.69 -10.41
N ALA A 513 -5.51 13.79 -10.88
CA ALA A 513 -5.95 15.14 -10.53
C ALA A 513 -7.40 15.41 -10.98
N VAL A 514 -7.77 14.99 -12.19
CA VAL A 514 -9.14 15.10 -12.71
C VAL A 514 -10.13 14.29 -11.87
N VAL A 515 -9.79 13.05 -11.51
CA VAL A 515 -10.67 12.21 -10.66
C VAL A 515 -10.84 12.84 -9.28
N LEU A 516 -9.76 13.28 -8.65
CA LEU A 516 -9.82 13.91 -7.33
C LEU A 516 -10.66 15.19 -7.34
N ASP A 517 -10.56 16.01 -8.39
CA ASP A 517 -11.36 17.23 -8.51
C ASP A 517 -12.85 16.91 -8.74
N CYS A 518 -13.16 15.93 -9.60
CA CYS A 518 -14.53 15.44 -9.81
C CYS A 518 -15.16 14.86 -8.54
N VAL A 519 -14.41 14.05 -7.78
CA VAL A 519 -14.88 13.55 -6.48
C VAL A 519 -15.07 14.71 -5.51
N ARG A 520 -14.22 15.73 -5.55
CA ARG A 520 -14.31 16.90 -4.67
C ARG A 520 -15.55 17.73 -4.92
N THR A 521 -15.86 18.03 -6.18
CA THR A 521 -17.09 18.74 -6.54
C THR A 521 -18.34 17.93 -6.18
N GLY A 522 -18.35 16.63 -6.47
CA GLY A 522 -19.50 15.76 -6.21
C GLY A 522 -19.66 15.29 -4.74
N SER A 523 -18.62 15.43 -3.91
CA SER A 523 -18.62 14.91 -2.53
C SER A 523 -19.65 15.60 -1.62
N GLY A 524 -20.13 16.79 -1.97
CA GLY A 524 -21.05 17.57 -1.14
C GLY A 524 -20.45 17.98 0.21
N GLY A 525 -19.13 18.18 0.28
CA GLY A 525 -18.40 18.55 1.50
C GLY A 525 -17.98 17.36 2.38
N ARG A 526 -18.24 16.12 1.95
CA ARG A 526 -17.67 14.93 2.60
C ARG A 526 -16.15 14.92 2.44
N PRO A 527 -15.38 14.44 3.45
CA PRO A 527 -13.94 14.31 3.32
C PRO A 527 -13.61 13.30 2.21
N ILE A 528 -12.51 13.54 1.52
CA ILE A 528 -12.00 12.66 0.46
C ILE A 528 -10.68 12.11 0.95
N GLU A 529 -10.47 10.82 0.72
CA GLU A 529 -9.21 10.16 1.05
C GLU A 529 -8.73 9.33 -0.15
N LEU A 530 -7.42 9.30 -0.35
CA LEU A 530 -6.77 8.43 -1.33
C LEU A 530 -6.21 7.20 -0.61
N LEU A 531 -6.60 6.00 -1.04
CA LEU A 531 -6.22 4.74 -0.43
C LEU A 531 -5.40 3.89 -1.39
N ARG A 532 -4.38 3.23 -0.84
CA ARG A 532 -3.62 2.20 -1.55
C ARG A 532 -4.24 0.83 -1.30
N LYS A 533 -4.61 0.15 -2.38
CA LYS A 533 -5.27 -1.16 -2.36
C LYS A 533 -4.44 -2.20 -1.60
N GLU A 534 -3.14 -2.27 -1.84
CA GLU A 534 -2.26 -3.28 -1.24
C GLU A 534 -2.20 -3.11 0.27
N SER A 535 -2.25 -1.87 0.77
CA SER A 535 -2.27 -1.58 2.19
C SER A 535 -3.55 -2.07 2.85
N VAL A 536 -4.71 -1.90 2.20
CA VAL A 536 -5.97 -2.52 2.63
C VAL A 536 -5.90 -4.05 2.57
N GLY A 537 -5.22 -4.59 1.55
CA GLY A 537 -5.01 -6.03 1.36
C GLY A 537 -4.10 -6.70 2.39
N THR A 538 -3.35 -5.95 3.19
CA THR A 538 -2.56 -6.50 4.32
C THR A 538 -3.43 -6.91 5.51
N LEU A 539 -4.66 -6.41 5.57
CA LEU A 539 -5.61 -6.66 6.65
C LEU A 539 -6.43 -7.92 6.37
N ALA A 540 -6.89 -8.58 7.44
CA ALA A 540 -7.89 -9.63 7.29
C ALA A 540 -9.16 -9.08 6.60
N PRO A 541 -9.83 -9.83 5.71
CA PRO A 541 -10.99 -9.32 4.96
C PRO A 541 -12.09 -8.71 5.84
N ALA A 542 -12.33 -9.28 7.02
CA ALA A 542 -13.29 -8.75 7.98
C ALA A 542 -12.84 -7.40 8.60
N ALA A 543 -11.55 -7.23 8.88
CA ALA A 543 -10.99 -5.97 9.38
C ALA A 543 -11.01 -4.88 8.30
N ALA A 544 -10.61 -5.23 7.07
CA ALA A 544 -10.70 -4.34 5.91
C ALA A 544 -12.14 -3.86 5.67
N TYR A 545 -13.13 -4.77 5.72
CA TYR A 545 -14.54 -4.41 5.63
C TYR A 545 -14.98 -3.44 6.73
N ARG A 546 -14.59 -3.70 7.99
CA ARG A 546 -14.93 -2.81 9.11
C ARG A 546 -14.33 -1.42 8.96
N ILE A 547 -13.07 -1.32 8.54
CA ILE A 547 -12.41 -0.02 8.29
C ILE A 547 -13.13 0.73 7.17
N LEU A 548 -13.38 0.07 6.05
CA LEU A 548 -14.01 0.70 4.90
C LEU A 548 -15.44 1.17 5.22
N SER A 549 -16.20 0.35 5.96
CA SER A 549 -17.59 0.67 6.32
C SER A 549 -17.70 1.72 7.42
N HIS A 550 -16.71 1.79 8.33
CA HIS A 550 -16.70 2.80 9.37
C HIS A 550 -16.27 4.18 8.85
N SER A 551 -15.29 4.23 7.95
CA SER A 551 -14.67 5.48 7.52
C SER A 551 -15.32 6.11 6.29
N TYR A 552 -15.93 5.29 5.41
CA TYR A 552 -16.41 5.75 4.11
C TYR A 552 -17.89 5.48 3.90
N SER A 553 -18.55 6.41 3.20
CA SER A 553 -19.88 6.20 2.63
C SER A 553 -19.81 5.70 1.19
N VAL A 554 -18.72 6.03 0.48
CA VAL A 554 -18.50 5.64 -0.92
C VAL A 554 -17.05 5.22 -1.11
N VAL A 555 -16.84 4.14 -1.84
CA VAL A 555 -15.54 3.65 -2.30
C VAL A 555 -15.53 3.65 -3.83
N LEU A 556 -14.63 4.44 -4.41
CA LEU A 556 -14.42 4.60 -5.83
C LEU A 556 -13.04 4.07 -6.19
N PRO A 557 -12.91 2.83 -6.68
CA PRO A 557 -11.62 2.35 -7.16
C PRO A 557 -11.30 2.86 -8.56
N VAL A 558 -10.01 2.93 -8.88
CA VAL A 558 -9.56 3.04 -10.26
C VAL A 558 -9.88 1.77 -11.03
N ALA A 559 -10.07 1.90 -12.34
CA ALA A 559 -10.28 0.77 -13.23
C ALA A 559 -9.06 -0.15 -13.22
N GLY A 560 -9.29 -1.46 -13.33
CA GLY A 560 -8.20 -2.42 -13.53
C GLY A 560 -7.38 -2.77 -12.29
N LEU A 561 -7.88 -2.45 -11.08
CA LEU A 561 -7.25 -2.93 -9.84
C LEU A 561 -6.98 -4.45 -9.90
N PRO A 562 -5.87 -4.93 -9.32
CA PRO A 562 -5.52 -6.35 -9.35
C PRO A 562 -6.59 -7.22 -8.66
N ASN A 563 -6.51 -8.55 -8.75
CA ASN A 563 -7.34 -9.43 -7.93
C ASN A 563 -6.66 -9.75 -6.57
N PRO A 564 -7.41 -10.13 -5.53
CA PRO A 564 -8.88 -10.09 -5.43
C PRO A 564 -9.41 -8.63 -5.34
N PRO A 565 -10.70 -8.39 -5.64
CA PRO A 565 -11.32 -7.08 -5.42
C PRO A 565 -11.42 -6.74 -3.93
N LEU A 566 -11.79 -5.49 -3.63
CA LEU A 566 -11.96 -5.03 -2.25
C LEU A 566 -13.04 -5.87 -1.53
N PRO A 567 -12.88 -6.18 -0.23
CA PRO A 567 -13.78 -7.04 0.53
C PRO A 567 -15.07 -6.29 0.93
N LEU A 568 -15.84 -5.87 -0.07
CA LEU A 568 -17.10 -5.12 0.05
C LEU A 568 -18.25 -5.99 -0.46
N PRO A 569 -18.73 -6.97 0.33
CA PRO A 569 -19.81 -7.85 -0.10
C PRO A 569 -21.14 -7.10 -0.17
N VAL A 570 -21.87 -7.33 -1.26
CA VAL A 570 -23.20 -6.74 -1.52
C VAL A 570 -24.26 -7.27 -0.53
N SER A 571 -24.05 -8.45 0.07
CA SER A 571 -24.98 -9.10 0.98
C SER A 571 -25.07 -8.46 2.37
N LYS A 572 -24.10 -7.60 2.75
CA LYS A 572 -24.08 -6.95 4.05
C LYS A 572 -24.65 -5.55 4.00
N GLN A 573 -25.69 -5.31 4.79
CA GLN A 573 -26.27 -3.98 4.98
C GLN A 573 -25.30 -3.09 5.78
N GLY A 574 -25.31 -1.78 5.46
CA GLY A 574 -24.52 -0.78 6.19
C GLY A 574 -23.05 -0.61 5.75
N GLY A 575 -22.64 -1.25 4.64
CA GLY A 575 -21.34 -1.00 4.02
C GLY A 575 -21.30 0.26 3.14
N PRO A 576 -20.11 0.69 2.67
CA PRO A 576 -19.99 1.80 1.75
C PRO A 576 -20.49 1.41 0.36
N ILE A 577 -20.97 2.38 -0.40
CA ILE A 577 -21.32 2.20 -1.81
C ILE A 577 -20.05 1.92 -2.60
N ASN A 578 -19.96 0.75 -3.24
CA ASN A 578 -18.80 0.32 -3.99
C ASN A 578 -18.99 0.59 -5.50
N TYR A 579 -18.22 1.50 -6.10
CA TYR A 579 -18.22 1.70 -7.55
C TYR A 579 -17.31 0.72 -8.31
N GLY A 580 -16.62 -0.16 -7.59
CA GLY A 580 -15.74 -1.17 -8.14
C GLY A 580 -16.41 -2.46 -8.57
N PRO A 581 -15.60 -3.39 -9.11
CA PRO A 581 -16.08 -4.68 -9.51
C PRO A 581 -16.42 -5.59 -8.32
N LEU A 582 -17.38 -6.48 -8.55
CA LEU A 582 -17.70 -7.60 -7.68
C LEU A 582 -16.76 -8.79 -7.97
N PRO A 583 -16.57 -9.75 -7.04
CA PRO A 583 -15.71 -10.92 -7.27
C PRO A 583 -15.97 -11.65 -8.58
N ALA A 584 -17.23 -11.96 -8.90
CA ALA A 584 -17.55 -12.63 -10.17
C ALA A 584 -17.41 -11.70 -11.39
N SER A 585 -17.54 -10.39 -11.22
CA SER A 585 -17.47 -9.43 -12.35
C SER A 585 -16.04 -9.15 -12.80
N THR A 586 -15.01 -9.51 -12.02
CA THR A 586 -13.60 -9.46 -12.46
C THR A 586 -13.18 -10.66 -13.30
N THR A 587 -14.11 -11.60 -13.54
CA THR A 587 -13.88 -12.81 -14.33
C THR A 587 -14.70 -12.78 -15.63
N PRO A 588 -14.42 -13.68 -16.59
CA PRO A 588 -15.20 -13.75 -17.82
C PRO A 588 -16.70 -14.08 -17.64
N TRP A 589 -17.17 -14.41 -16.43
CA TRP A 589 -18.61 -14.43 -16.11
C TRP A 589 -19.31 -13.10 -16.46
N MET A 590 -18.61 -11.97 -16.33
CA MET A 590 -19.13 -10.65 -16.73
C MET A 590 -19.37 -10.56 -18.24
N HIS A 591 -18.51 -11.17 -19.05
CA HIS A 591 -18.65 -11.17 -20.51
C HIS A 591 -19.89 -11.98 -20.91
N ILE A 592 -20.07 -13.15 -20.30
CA ILE A 592 -21.23 -14.01 -20.53
C ILE A 592 -22.53 -13.27 -20.18
N ALA A 593 -22.57 -12.62 -19.00
CA ALA A 593 -23.74 -11.86 -18.56
C ALA A 593 -24.08 -10.72 -19.52
N LEU A 594 -23.05 -9.98 -19.97
CA LEU A 594 -23.20 -8.89 -20.93
C LEU A 594 -23.76 -9.38 -22.27
N TYR A 595 -23.22 -10.49 -22.79
CA TYR A 595 -23.62 -11.00 -24.11
C TYR A 595 -25.04 -11.58 -24.09
N GLU A 596 -25.39 -12.31 -23.03
CA GLU A 596 -26.75 -12.85 -22.84
C GLU A 596 -27.78 -11.70 -22.72
N ALA A 597 -27.49 -10.67 -21.92
CA ALA A 597 -28.38 -9.52 -21.76
C ALA A 597 -28.51 -8.68 -23.03
N ALA A 598 -27.39 -8.40 -23.71
CA ALA A 598 -27.39 -7.64 -24.97
C ALA A 598 -27.97 -8.42 -26.15
N ASN A 599 -28.11 -9.75 -26.03
CA ASN A 599 -28.36 -10.67 -27.15
C ASN A 599 -27.39 -10.42 -28.32
N GLN A 600 -26.17 -10.04 -27.98
CA GLN A 600 -25.13 -9.67 -28.94
C GLN A 600 -23.77 -9.75 -28.28
N GLY A 601 -22.78 -10.25 -29.00
CA GLY A 601 -21.40 -10.29 -28.54
C GLY A 601 -20.49 -10.94 -29.59
N PRO A 602 -19.17 -10.86 -29.41
CA PRO A 602 -18.23 -11.60 -30.25
C PRO A 602 -18.44 -13.11 -30.08
N PRO A 603 -18.31 -13.90 -31.17
CA PRO A 603 -18.22 -15.35 -31.07
C PRO A 603 -17.16 -15.74 -30.04
N SER A 604 -17.54 -16.57 -29.07
CA SER A 604 -16.65 -16.89 -27.95
C SER A 604 -16.63 -18.38 -27.66
N LEU A 605 -15.47 -18.89 -27.26
CA LEU A 605 -15.25 -20.27 -26.86
C LEU A 605 -14.74 -20.31 -25.41
N ILE A 606 -15.44 -21.01 -24.53
CA ILE A 606 -15.05 -21.19 -23.13
C ILE A 606 -14.49 -22.59 -22.95
N ILE A 607 -13.28 -22.69 -22.42
CA ILE A 607 -12.56 -23.95 -22.23
C ILE A 607 -12.20 -24.10 -20.74
N PRO A 608 -12.68 -25.14 -20.06
CA PRO A 608 -12.32 -25.41 -18.67
C PRO A 608 -10.82 -25.68 -18.47
N ALA A 609 -10.30 -25.36 -17.29
CA ALA A 609 -8.93 -25.67 -16.92
C ALA A 609 -8.63 -27.17 -17.03
N GLY A 610 -7.38 -27.53 -17.28
CA GLY A 610 -6.90 -28.92 -17.40
C GLY A 610 -7.12 -29.58 -18.77
N ASN A 611 -7.86 -28.95 -19.68
CA ASN A 611 -8.04 -29.47 -21.03
C ASN A 611 -6.77 -29.26 -21.88
N ARG A 612 -6.38 -30.30 -22.63
CA ARG A 612 -5.31 -30.23 -23.62
C ARG A 612 -5.87 -30.38 -25.04
N LEU A 613 -5.68 -29.35 -25.84
CA LEU A 613 -6.08 -29.28 -27.24
C LEU A 613 -5.00 -29.91 -28.12
N SER A 614 -5.35 -30.91 -28.92
CA SER A 614 -4.44 -31.52 -29.90
C SER A 614 -4.40 -30.75 -31.23
N ARG A 615 -5.47 -30.01 -31.52
CA ARG A 615 -5.64 -29.15 -32.69
C ARG A 615 -6.50 -27.95 -32.32
N LEU A 616 -6.42 -26.89 -33.13
CA LEU A 616 -7.25 -25.72 -32.93
C LEU A 616 -8.74 -26.07 -33.18
N PRO A 617 -9.68 -25.65 -32.32
CA PRO A 617 -11.11 -25.78 -32.58
C PRO A 617 -11.54 -25.09 -33.87
N ALA A 618 -12.53 -25.66 -34.57
CA ALA A 618 -13.01 -25.12 -35.85
C ALA A 618 -13.49 -23.66 -35.76
N VAL A 619 -14.03 -23.26 -34.60
CA VAL A 619 -14.47 -21.88 -34.32
C VAL A 619 -13.33 -20.85 -34.37
N LEU A 620 -12.08 -21.31 -34.22
CA LEU A 620 -10.89 -20.47 -34.26
C LEU A 620 -10.10 -20.65 -35.58
N HIS A 621 -10.58 -21.47 -36.52
CA HIS A 621 -9.94 -21.60 -37.83
C HIS A 621 -10.10 -20.31 -38.64
N GLY A 622 -9.04 -19.89 -39.34
CA GLY A 622 -9.07 -18.69 -40.18
C GLY A 622 -8.91 -17.37 -39.44
N SER A 623 -8.87 -17.37 -38.09
CA SER A 623 -8.57 -16.16 -37.32
C SER A 623 -7.10 -15.76 -37.45
N ALA A 624 -6.82 -14.47 -37.61
CA ALA A 624 -5.46 -13.92 -37.57
C ALA A 624 -4.88 -13.92 -36.14
N ALA A 625 -5.71 -13.63 -35.15
CA ALA A 625 -5.38 -13.63 -33.73
C ALA A 625 -6.60 -14.03 -32.89
N ALA A 626 -6.42 -14.18 -31.57
CA ALA A 626 -7.53 -14.33 -30.65
C ALA A 626 -7.30 -13.51 -29.37
N LEU A 627 -8.38 -12.93 -28.83
CA LEU A 627 -8.42 -12.37 -27.48
C LEU A 627 -8.67 -13.51 -26.49
N VAL A 628 -7.74 -13.68 -25.55
CA VAL A 628 -7.79 -14.73 -24.55
C VAL A 628 -7.95 -14.10 -23.17
N TRP A 629 -9.05 -14.44 -22.50
CA TRP A 629 -9.40 -13.95 -21.17
C TRP A 629 -9.25 -15.09 -20.14
N PRO A 630 -8.25 -15.00 -19.25
CA PRO A 630 -8.10 -15.95 -18.16
C PRO A 630 -9.18 -15.77 -17.08
N TRP A 631 -9.71 -16.86 -16.55
CA TRP A 631 -10.58 -16.81 -15.36
C TRP A 631 -9.81 -16.36 -14.11
N ASP A 632 -8.60 -16.88 -13.93
CA ASP A 632 -7.63 -16.43 -12.93
C ASP A 632 -6.46 -15.72 -13.63
N ALA A 633 -6.62 -14.41 -13.81
CA ALA A 633 -5.60 -13.55 -14.40
C ALA A 633 -4.30 -13.53 -13.57
N ALA A 634 -4.40 -13.66 -12.24
CA ALA A 634 -3.24 -13.66 -11.36
C ALA A 634 -2.37 -14.92 -11.54
N ALA A 635 -3.00 -16.09 -11.73
CA ALA A 635 -2.29 -17.35 -12.00
C ALA A 635 -1.41 -17.31 -13.27
N VAL A 636 -1.71 -16.41 -14.20
CA VAL A 636 -0.99 -16.24 -15.47
C VAL A 636 -0.29 -14.89 -15.61
N ARG A 637 -0.24 -14.07 -14.54
CA ARG A 637 0.33 -12.72 -14.53
C ARG A 637 -0.24 -11.79 -15.62
N ALA A 638 -1.55 -11.90 -15.86
CA ALA A 638 -2.29 -11.02 -16.77
C ALA A 638 -3.12 -9.99 -15.99
N SER A 639 -3.52 -8.91 -16.66
CA SER A 639 -4.51 -7.98 -16.12
C SER A 639 -5.91 -8.58 -16.24
N PRO A 640 -6.77 -8.50 -15.20
CA PRO A 640 -8.17 -8.90 -15.33
C PRO A 640 -8.97 -7.96 -16.25
N ALA A 641 -8.48 -6.74 -16.45
CA ALA A 641 -9.10 -5.75 -17.30
C ALA A 641 -8.61 -5.79 -18.74
N GLU A 642 -7.60 -6.58 -19.12
CA GLU A 642 -7.11 -6.64 -20.51
C GLU A 642 -6.99 -8.08 -21.03
N PRO A 643 -7.40 -8.33 -22.29
CA PRO A 643 -7.20 -9.64 -22.90
C PRO A 643 -5.73 -9.86 -23.26
N LEU A 644 -5.32 -11.13 -23.27
CA LEU A 644 -4.09 -11.54 -23.94
C LEU A 644 -4.39 -11.66 -25.44
N GLU A 645 -3.71 -10.86 -26.26
CA GLU A 645 -3.77 -11.00 -27.71
C GLU A 645 -2.75 -12.04 -28.18
N ILE A 646 -3.23 -13.08 -28.84
CA ILE A 646 -2.38 -14.20 -29.27
C ILE A 646 -2.58 -14.43 -30.76
N GLY A 647 -1.51 -14.26 -31.53
CA GLY A 647 -1.50 -14.54 -32.97
C GLY A 647 -1.74 -16.03 -33.27
N SER A 648 -2.37 -16.30 -34.41
CA SER A 648 -2.77 -17.64 -34.85
C SER A 648 -1.64 -18.68 -34.82
N ASN A 649 -0.41 -18.25 -35.16
CA ASN A 649 0.79 -19.11 -35.19
C ASN A 649 1.15 -19.72 -33.83
N ALA A 650 0.87 -19.02 -32.73
CA ALA A 650 1.20 -19.47 -31.37
C ALA A 650 -0.04 -19.90 -30.57
N LEU A 651 -1.24 -19.75 -31.12
CA LEU A 651 -2.50 -19.85 -30.40
C LEU A 651 -2.68 -21.21 -29.72
N LEU A 652 -2.50 -22.32 -30.45
CA LEU A 652 -2.68 -23.67 -29.89
C LEU A 652 -1.70 -23.94 -28.72
N HIS A 653 -0.44 -23.53 -28.86
CA HIS A 653 0.57 -23.71 -27.82
C HIS A 653 0.24 -22.87 -26.58
N ALA A 654 -0.11 -21.60 -26.78
CA ALA A 654 -0.43 -20.68 -25.71
C ALA A 654 -1.70 -21.09 -24.95
N LEU A 655 -2.76 -21.51 -25.66
CA LEU A 655 -3.97 -22.03 -25.02
C LEU A 655 -3.66 -23.23 -24.13
N ASN A 656 -2.89 -24.21 -24.60
CA ASN A 656 -2.50 -25.37 -23.80
C ASN A 656 -1.68 -24.99 -22.55
N HIS A 657 -0.77 -24.02 -22.67
CA HIS A 657 0.03 -23.55 -21.54
C HIS A 657 -0.82 -22.81 -20.50
N LEU A 658 -1.81 -22.02 -20.94
CA LEU A 658 -2.70 -21.27 -20.05
C LEU A 658 -3.76 -22.18 -19.41
N LEU A 659 -4.32 -23.14 -20.16
CA LEU A 659 -5.31 -24.10 -19.68
C LEU A 659 -4.78 -25.01 -18.57
N ALA A 660 -3.46 -25.22 -18.51
CA ALA A 660 -2.82 -25.91 -17.40
C ALA A 660 -2.93 -25.15 -16.06
N LYS A 661 -3.26 -23.85 -16.07
CA LYS A 661 -3.31 -22.98 -14.90
C LYS A 661 -4.71 -22.43 -14.61
N THR A 662 -5.51 -22.15 -15.63
CA THR A 662 -6.83 -21.53 -15.49
C THR A 662 -7.74 -21.84 -16.68
N ALA A 663 -9.06 -21.75 -16.47
CA ALA A 663 -10.03 -21.74 -17.56
C ALA A 663 -9.90 -20.46 -18.41
N LEU A 664 -10.34 -20.53 -19.67
CA LEU A 664 -10.19 -19.46 -20.66
C LEU A 664 -11.51 -19.17 -21.38
N LEU A 665 -11.76 -17.89 -21.65
CA LEU A 665 -12.67 -17.43 -22.70
C LEU A 665 -11.83 -16.94 -23.89
N VAL A 666 -12.07 -17.49 -25.08
CA VAL A 666 -11.27 -17.25 -26.30
C VAL A 666 -12.17 -16.68 -27.40
N GLN A 667 -11.75 -15.58 -28.02
CA GLN A 667 -12.52 -14.86 -29.03
C GLN A 667 -11.67 -14.62 -30.28
N PRO A 668 -12.03 -15.15 -31.45
CA PRO A 668 -11.25 -14.99 -32.68
C PRO A 668 -11.31 -13.56 -33.22
N ILE A 669 -10.21 -13.12 -33.85
CA ILE A 669 -10.07 -11.86 -34.58
C ILE A 669 -9.62 -12.17 -36.01
N GLU A 670 -10.33 -11.68 -37.03
CA GLU A 670 -10.05 -11.98 -38.45
C GLU A 670 -8.97 -11.08 -39.10
N THR A 671 -8.83 -9.82 -38.67
CA THR A 671 -7.90 -8.86 -39.28
C THR A 671 -6.64 -8.65 -38.44
N SER A 672 -5.46 -8.88 -39.03
CA SER A 672 -4.15 -8.67 -38.37
C SER A 672 -3.64 -7.23 -38.44
N THR A 673 -4.40 -6.30 -39.01
CA THR A 673 -4.02 -4.90 -39.14
C THR A 673 -4.47 -4.13 -37.89
N GLU A 674 -3.51 -3.92 -36.98
CA GLU A 674 -3.57 -3.08 -35.78
C GLU A 674 -4.77 -3.32 -34.84
N ALA A 675 -4.69 -4.38 -34.03
CA ALA A 675 -5.66 -4.70 -32.97
C ALA A 675 -5.94 -3.54 -31.98
N ALA A 676 -5.04 -2.56 -31.89
CA ALA A 676 -5.23 -1.33 -31.12
C ALA A 676 -6.42 -0.47 -31.61
N GLN A 677 -6.78 -0.55 -32.90
CA GLN A 677 -7.91 0.16 -33.50
C GLN A 677 -9.19 -0.69 -33.57
N ALA A 678 -9.17 -1.93 -33.08
CA ALA A 678 -10.34 -2.82 -33.09
C ALA A 678 -11.23 -2.65 -31.86
N VAL A 679 -10.69 -2.10 -30.75
CA VAL A 679 -11.40 -1.96 -29.49
C VAL A 679 -11.47 -0.50 -29.08
N VAL A 680 -12.69 -0.02 -28.86
CA VAL A 680 -12.95 1.36 -28.44
C VAL A 680 -13.67 1.38 -27.09
N SER A 681 -13.33 2.35 -26.24
CA SER A 681 -13.92 2.52 -24.91
C SER A 681 -14.95 3.63 -24.91
N VAL A 682 -16.17 3.34 -24.46
CA VAL A 682 -17.25 4.30 -24.27
C VAL A 682 -17.39 4.62 -22.78
N PRO A 683 -17.42 5.90 -22.37
CA PRO A 683 -17.50 6.28 -20.97
C PRO A 683 -18.89 6.00 -20.36
N LEU A 684 -18.90 5.51 -19.13
CA LEU A 684 -20.10 5.28 -18.31
C LEU A 684 -20.26 6.38 -17.25
N PRO A 685 -21.50 6.71 -16.81
CA PRO A 685 -22.78 6.14 -17.23
C PRO A 685 -23.15 6.43 -18.69
N LEU A 686 -24.00 5.58 -19.30
CA LEU A 686 -24.49 5.83 -20.66
C LEU A 686 -25.45 7.04 -20.66
N SER A 687 -25.32 7.93 -21.64
CA SER A 687 -26.15 9.13 -21.75
C SER A 687 -27.65 8.78 -21.89
N PRO A 688 -28.57 9.51 -21.23
CA PRO A 688 -30.00 9.22 -21.27
C PRO A 688 -30.70 9.50 -22.62
N ALA A 689 -29.96 9.74 -23.72
CA ALA A 689 -30.50 10.18 -25.01
C ALA A 689 -31.75 9.39 -25.46
N SER A 690 -32.72 10.16 -25.96
CA SER A 690 -34.12 9.82 -26.23
C SER A 690 -34.39 9.29 -27.65
N SER A 691 -33.36 8.91 -28.40
CA SER A 691 -33.45 8.44 -29.79
C SER A 691 -33.14 6.94 -29.96
N PHE A 692 -33.73 6.31 -30.97
CA PHE A 692 -33.57 4.89 -31.31
C PHE A 692 -32.14 4.49 -31.70
N THR A 693 -31.31 5.45 -32.16
CA THR A 693 -29.86 5.32 -32.35
C THR A 693 -29.16 6.27 -31.39
N THR A 694 -28.30 5.74 -30.52
CA THR A 694 -27.47 6.54 -29.61
C THR A 694 -26.04 6.50 -30.11
N THR A 695 -25.64 7.57 -30.79
CA THR A 695 -24.24 7.77 -31.15
C THR A 695 -23.49 8.40 -29.98
N THR A 696 -22.25 7.97 -29.76
CA THR A 696 -21.40 8.44 -28.66
C THR A 696 -19.94 8.50 -29.10
N THR A 697 -19.14 9.31 -28.43
CA THR A 697 -17.68 9.29 -28.60
C THR A 697 -17.10 8.02 -27.97
N GLY A 698 -16.32 7.29 -28.76
CA GLY A 698 -15.44 6.22 -28.32
C GLY A 698 -13.98 6.68 -28.25
N TYR A 699 -13.23 6.14 -27.30
CA TYR A 699 -11.83 6.48 -27.02
C TYR A 699 -10.93 5.26 -27.21
N TYR A 700 -9.88 5.41 -28.00
CA TYR A 700 -8.83 4.40 -28.20
C TYR A 700 -7.73 4.51 -27.15
N LYS A 701 -6.87 3.48 -27.05
CA LYS A 701 -5.77 3.46 -26.06
C LYS A 701 -4.76 4.59 -26.26
N ASP A 702 -4.56 5.03 -27.49
CA ASP A 702 -3.66 6.14 -27.85
C ASP A 702 -4.27 7.54 -27.56
N GLY A 703 -5.52 7.59 -27.11
CA GLY A 703 -6.25 8.83 -26.84
C GLY A 703 -7.01 9.39 -28.05
N SER A 704 -6.89 8.79 -29.24
CA SER A 704 -7.71 9.16 -30.39
C SER A 704 -9.18 8.81 -30.15
N THR A 705 -10.07 9.49 -30.87
CA THR A 705 -11.52 9.34 -30.70
C THR A 705 -12.23 9.06 -32.02
N GLU A 706 -13.32 8.31 -31.94
CA GLU A 706 -14.19 8.01 -33.08
C GLU A 706 -15.66 8.13 -32.65
N GLU A 707 -16.51 8.51 -33.59
CA GLU A 707 -17.95 8.49 -33.39
C GLU A 707 -18.48 7.06 -33.52
N VAL A 708 -19.06 6.53 -32.45
CA VAL A 708 -19.46 5.13 -32.32
C VAL A 708 -20.97 5.03 -32.13
N VAL A 709 -21.63 4.25 -32.97
CA VAL A 709 -23.05 3.90 -32.81
C VAL A 709 -23.17 2.77 -31.80
N LEU A 710 -23.87 3.01 -30.69
CA LEU A 710 -24.09 1.98 -29.68
C LEU A 710 -25.00 0.87 -30.21
N PRO A 711 -24.74 -0.40 -29.87
CA PRO A 711 -25.63 -1.49 -30.24
C PRO A 711 -27.03 -1.30 -29.63
N THR A 712 -28.08 -1.60 -30.39
CA THR A 712 -29.47 -1.21 -30.08
C THR A 712 -29.95 -1.70 -28.70
N ARG A 713 -29.57 -2.92 -28.30
CA ARG A 713 -29.95 -3.52 -27.00
C ARG A 713 -28.99 -3.22 -25.86
N CYS A 714 -27.91 -2.47 -26.12
CA CYS A 714 -26.87 -2.25 -25.12
C CYS A 714 -27.41 -1.47 -23.91
N LYS A 715 -28.24 -0.45 -24.13
CA LYS A 715 -28.86 0.33 -23.03
C LYS A 715 -29.79 -0.54 -22.17
N GLU A 716 -30.65 -1.33 -22.80
CA GLU A 716 -31.56 -2.26 -22.11
C GLU A 716 -30.77 -3.31 -21.31
N ALA A 717 -29.69 -3.86 -21.88
CA ALA A 717 -28.82 -4.81 -21.21
C ALA A 717 -28.14 -4.20 -19.97
N PHE A 718 -27.72 -2.94 -20.05
CA PHE A 718 -27.15 -2.21 -18.91
C PHE A 718 -28.19 -2.00 -17.80
N GLU A 719 -29.44 -1.69 -18.14
CA GLU A 719 -30.53 -1.59 -17.18
C GLU A 719 -30.85 -2.95 -16.54
N GLN A 720 -30.94 -4.02 -17.33
CA GLN A 720 -31.19 -5.39 -16.87
C GLN A 720 -30.08 -5.91 -15.93
N LEU A 721 -28.82 -5.55 -16.20
CA LEU A 721 -27.67 -5.93 -15.36
C LEU A 721 -27.43 -4.97 -14.19
N GLY A 722 -28.24 -3.93 -14.01
CA GLY A 722 -28.06 -2.95 -12.93
C GLY A 722 -26.85 -2.02 -13.10
N LEU A 723 -26.34 -1.87 -14.32
CA LEU A 723 -25.16 -1.06 -14.65
C LEU A 723 -25.49 0.41 -15.00
N GLY A 724 -26.75 0.81 -14.96
CA GLY A 724 -27.17 2.16 -15.38
C GLY A 724 -26.55 3.30 -14.59
N GLY A 725 -26.13 3.07 -13.34
CA GLY A 725 -25.42 4.03 -12.49
C GLY A 725 -23.91 3.79 -12.38
N ALA A 726 -23.36 2.84 -13.14
CA ALA A 726 -21.97 2.43 -13.01
C ALA A 726 -21.01 3.51 -13.52
N VAL A 727 -19.86 3.62 -12.84
CA VAL A 727 -18.75 4.48 -13.25
C VAL A 727 -17.65 3.59 -13.83
N GLY A 728 -17.19 3.94 -15.03
CA GLY A 728 -16.15 3.20 -15.74
C GLY A 728 -16.30 3.28 -17.25
N SER A 729 -16.01 2.19 -17.95
CA SER A 729 -16.12 2.15 -19.42
C SER A 729 -16.72 0.85 -19.94
N LEU A 730 -17.49 0.97 -21.02
CA LEU A 730 -17.90 -0.14 -21.88
C LEU A 730 -16.90 -0.23 -23.03
N ARG A 731 -16.29 -1.39 -23.23
CA ARG A 731 -15.48 -1.66 -24.41
C ARG A 731 -16.32 -2.32 -25.49
N LEU A 732 -16.20 -1.78 -26.69
CA LEU A 732 -16.82 -2.29 -27.90
C LEU A 732 -15.73 -2.84 -28.81
N LEU A 733 -16.01 -3.98 -29.43
CA LEU A 733 -15.19 -4.57 -30.48
C LEU A 733 -15.81 -4.23 -31.83
N ARG A 734 -14.98 -3.83 -32.78
CA ARG A 734 -15.39 -3.61 -34.17
C ARG A 734 -15.83 -4.93 -34.78
N GLY A 735 -17.08 -5.00 -35.20
CA GLY A 735 -17.73 -6.18 -35.77
C GLY A 735 -17.31 -6.46 -37.22
N PHE A 736 -17.46 -7.71 -37.62
CA PHE A 736 -17.16 -8.20 -38.96
C PHE A 736 -18.37 -7.96 -39.88
N ASN A 737 -18.21 -7.17 -40.95
CA ASN A 737 -19.23 -7.12 -42.01
C ASN A 737 -19.17 -8.44 -42.79
N ASN A 738 -20.26 -9.19 -42.81
CA ASN A 738 -20.48 -10.19 -43.86
C ASN A 738 -20.47 -9.43 -45.19
N LYS A 739 -19.49 -9.71 -46.05
CA LYS A 739 -19.34 -9.12 -47.39
C LYS A 739 -20.42 -9.59 -48.39
N GLU A 740 -21.61 -9.95 -47.93
CA GLU A 740 -22.73 -10.28 -48.79
C GLU A 740 -23.86 -9.30 -48.51
N GLU A 741 -24.12 -8.47 -49.51
CA GLU A 741 -25.19 -7.46 -49.64
C GLU A 741 -24.91 -6.04 -49.12
N GLY A 742 -24.72 -5.11 -50.07
CA GLY A 742 -25.12 -3.71 -49.91
C GLY A 742 -23.98 -2.71 -49.82
N ASP A 743 -23.97 -1.79 -50.78
CA ASP A 743 -23.14 -0.58 -50.85
C ASP A 743 -23.51 0.36 -49.69
N GLY A 744 -22.75 0.31 -48.59
CA GLY A 744 -22.97 1.10 -47.38
C GLY A 744 -22.08 0.63 -46.23
N SER A 745 -20.94 1.28 -46.04
CA SER A 745 -19.89 0.94 -45.08
C SER A 745 -20.23 1.30 -43.63
N ASP A 746 -21.36 0.85 -43.09
CA ASP A 746 -21.67 1.04 -41.67
C ASP A 746 -20.89 0.02 -40.83
N VAL A 747 -19.97 0.53 -40.02
CA VAL A 747 -19.17 -0.25 -39.09
C VAL A 747 -20.06 -0.70 -37.93
N MET A 748 -20.37 -1.99 -37.85
CA MET A 748 -21.11 -2.54 -36.72
C MET A 748 -20.19 -2.69 -35.50
N TRP A 749 -20.63 -2.23 -34.33
CA TRP A 749 -19.93 -2.44 -33.05
C TRP A 749 -20.66 -3.48 -32.19
N VAL A 750 -19.91 -4.33 -31.48
CA VAL A 750 -20.46 -5.32 -30.55
C VAL A 750 -19.90 -5.13 -29.14
N PRO A 751 -20.68 -5.39 -28.07
CA PRO A 751 -20.18 -5.28 -26.71
C PRO A 751 -19.08 -6.32 -26.46
N LEU A 752 -17.93 -5.89 -25.95
CA LEU A 752 -16.80 -6.75 -25.62
C LEU A 752 -16.73 -7.00 -24.11
N SER A 753 -16.62 -5.95 -23.30
CA SER A 753 -16.48 -6.08 -21.84
C SER A 753 -16.81 -4.78 -21.13
N VAL A 754 -17.09 -4.86 -19.83
CA VAL A 754 -17.30 -3.71 -18.95
C VAL A 754 -16.16 -3.62 -17.96
N VAL A 755 -15.57 -2.44 -17.83
CA VAL A 755 -14.53 -2.14 -16.85
C VAL A 755 -15.10 -1.18 -15.82
N LEU A 756 -15.24 -1.64 -14.58
CA LEU A 756 -15.78 -0.86 -13.46
C LEU A 756 -14.66 -0.16 -12.69
N GLY A 757 -14.95 1.06 -12.23
CA GLY A 757 -13.97 1.97 -11.64
C GLY A 757 -13.49 3.03 -12.63
N VAL A 758 -12.83 4.08 -12.14
CA VAL A 758 -12.44 5.22 -12.97
C VAL A 758 -11.18 4.90 -13.77
N PRO A 759 -11.19 4.95 -15.11
CA PRO A 759 -9.98 4.74 -15.91
C PRO A 759 -9.02 5.92 -15.71
N LEU A 760 -7.73 5.62 -15.49
CA LEU A 760 -6.68 6.65 -15.48
C LEU A 760 -6.01 6.85 -16.84
N GLN A 761 -6.30 5.97 -17.81
CA GLN A 761 -5.77 6.07 -19.16
C GLN A 761 -6.81 5.63 -20.21
N PRO A 762 -6.84 6.27 -21.39
CA PRO A 762 -6.20 7.56 -21.69
C PRO A 762 -6.85 8.72 -20.90
N LEU A 763 -6.14 9.86 -20.79
CA LEU A 763 -6.62 11.04 -20.04
C LEU A 763 -7.99 11.53 -20.51
N GLU A 764 -8.23 11.53 -21.83
CA GLU A 764 -9.50 11.97 -22.41
C GLU A 764 -10.68 11.07 -22.02
N LEU A 765 -10.45 9.75 -21.92
CA LEU A 765 -11.46 8.82 -21.39
C LEU A 765 -11.74 9.10 -19.91
N CYS A 766 -10.70 9.35 -19.11
CA CYS A 766 -10.85 9.73 -17.70
C CYS A 766 -11.72 10.99 -17.54
N ARG A 767 -11.44 12.05 -18.32
CA ARG A 767 -12.23 13.30 -18.31
C ARG A 767 -13.69 13.03 -18.68
N ALA A 768 -13.92 12.23 -19.72
CA ALA A 768 -15.27 11.90 -20.17
C ALA A 768 -16.06 11.08 -19.13
N VAL A 769 -15.43 10.10 -18.49
CA VAL A 769 -16.04 9.32 -17.40
C VAL A 769 -16.37 10.22 -16.20
N CYS A 770 -15.44 11.07 -15.77
CA CYS A 770 -15.66 11.99 -14.66
C CYS A 770 -16.80 12.98 -14.97
N SER A 771 -16.81 13.55 -16.18
CA SER A 771 -17.87 14.47 -16.62
C SER A 771 -19.25 13.81 -16.65
N ARG A 772 -19.36 12.58 -17.16
CA ARG A 772 -20.63 11.83 -17.16
C ARG A 772 -21.06 11.42 -15.75
N ALA A 773 -20.13 11.02 -14.90
CA ALA A 773 -20.42 10.66 -13.52
C ALA A 773 -20.94 11.88 -12.72
N ASP A 774 -20.27 13.03 -12.85
CA ASP A 774 -20.68 14.30 -12.22
C ASP A 774 -22.05 14.76 -12.72
N ALA A 775 -22.31 14.71 -14.03
CA ALA A 775 -23.61 15.02 -14.61
C ALA A 775 -24.74 14.07 -14.15
N ALA A 776 -24.40 12.82 -13.83
CA ALA A 776 -25.33 11.85 -13.25
C ALA A 776 -25.51 12.00 -11.72
N GLY A 777 -24.80 12.94 -11.10
CA GLY A 777 -24.79 13.14 -9.65
C GLY A 777 -24.37 11.88 -8.91
N PHE A 778 -23.37 11.13 -9.40
CA PHE A 778 -23.08 9.77 -8.91
C PHE A 778 -22.87 9.70 -7.38
N LEU A 779 -22.34 10.76 -6.78
CA LEU A 779 -22.10 10.86 -5.34
C LEU A 779 -23.31 11.31 -4.51
N GLU A 780 -24.41 11.73 -5.15
CA GLU A 780 -25.65 12.11 -4.47
C GLU A 780 -26.37 10.89 -3.88
N THR A 781 -27.09 11.09 -2.78
CA THR A 781 -27.81 10.02 -2.06
C THR A 781 -28.75 9.21 -2.96
N LYS A 782 -29.42 9.85 -3.94
CA LYS A 782 -30.33 9.16 -4.86
C LYS A 782 -29.57 8.26 -5.84
N ALA A 783 -28.47 8.74 -6.41
CA ALA A 783 -27.64 7.98 -7.34
C ALA A 783 -26.91 6.83 -6.62
N CYS A 784 -26.36 7.09 -5.43
CA CYS A 784 -25.77 6.09 -4.55
C CYS A 784 -26.73 4.91 -4.28
N LYS A 785 -27.98 5.19 -3.89
CA LYS A 785 -29.00 4.14 -3.66
C LYS A 785 -29.35 3.36 -4.92
N ARG A 786 -29.43 4.03 -6.07
CA ARG A 786 -29.66 3.38 -7.37
C ARG A 786 -28.51 2.46 -7.75
N HIS A 787 -27.27 2.91 -7.53
CA HIS A 787 -26.07 2.10 -7.78
C HIS A 787 -25.99 0.90 -6.84
N GLU A 788 -26.32 1.07 -5.56
CA GLU A 788 -26.38 -0.03 -4.59
C GLU A 788 -27.36 -1.13 -5.03
N GLU A 789 -28.56 -0.74 -5.44
CA GLU A 789 -29.55 -1.67 -5.99
C GLU A 789 -29.05 -2.31 -7.28
N GLY A 790 -28.41 -1.53 -8.16
CA GLY A 790 -27.76 -2.02 -9.37
C GLY A 790 -26.71 -3.11 -9.09
N GLN A 791 -25.91 -2.96 -8.04
CA GLN A 791 -24.96 -4.00 -7.63
C GLN A 791 -25.64 -5.28 -7.13
N ARG A 792 -26.80 -5.18 -6.45
CA ARG A 792 -27.58 -6.36 -6.06
C ARG A 792 -28.12 -7.10 -7.28
N ILE A 793 -28.64 -6.37 -8.26
CA ILE A 793 -29.11 -6.93 -9.53
C ILE A 793 -27.95 -7.62 -10.27
N LEU A 794 -26.80 -6.94 -10.40
CA LEU A 794 -25.61 -7.51 -11.02
C LEU A 794 -25.13 -8.79 -10.30
N HIS A 795 -25.08 -8.74 -8.97
CA HIS A 795 -24.70 -9.89 -8.15
C HIS A 795 -25.64 -11.09 -8.37
N ALA A 796 -26.95 -10.86 -8.41
CA ALA A 796 -27.94 -11.90 -8.67
C ALA A 796 -27.80 -12.48 -10.09
N ALA A 797 -27.60 -11.63 -11.11
CA ALA A 797 -27.39 -12.06 -12.49
C ALA A 797 -26.13 -12.94 -12.64
N LEU A 798 -25.01 -12.51 -12.06
CA LEU A 798 -23.76 -13.28 -12.07
C LEU A 798 -23.91 -14.61 -11.31
N THR A 799 -24.58 -14.60 -10.16
CA THR A 799 -24.85 -15.82 -9.37
C THR A 799 -25.73 -16.81 -10.13
N SER A 800 -26.74 -16.32 -10.87
CA SER A 800 -27.57 -17.17 -11.72
C SER A 800 -26.78 -17.83 -12.84
N ILE A 801 -25.89 -17.07 -13.51
CA ILE A 801 -25.03 -17.61 -14.58
C ILE A 801 -24.02 -18.62 -14.03
N THR A 802 -23.36 -18.29 -12.91
CA THR A 802 -22.39 -19.20 -12.30
C THR A 802 -23.05 -20.47 -11.76
N ALA A 803 -24.30 -20.40 -11.29
CA ALA A 803 -25.07 -21.59 -10.90
C ALA A 803 -25.43 -22.50 -12.09
N ARG A 804 -25.71 -21.91 -13.26
CA ARG A 804 -26.04 -22.67 -14.50
C ARG A 804 -24.82 -23.35 -15.13
N HIS A 805 -23.66 -22.69 -15.13
CA HIS A 805 -22.50 -23.10 -15.94
C HIS A 805 -21.20 -23.34 -15.15
N GLY A 806 -21.16 -22.93 -13.89
CA GLY A 806 -19.98 -23.03 -13.01
C GLY A 806 -19.98 -24.27 -12.12
N SER A 807 -18.86 -24.49 -11.44
CA SER A 807 -18.67 -25.57 -10.46
C SER A 807 -19.49 -25.36 -9.19
N GLN A 808 -20.15 -26.40 -8.68
CA GLN A 808 -20.92 -26.37 -7.42
C GLN A 808 -20.05 -26.34 -6.14
N GLY A 809 -18.84 -25.79 -6.20
CA GLY A 809 -17.91 -25.69 -5.07
C GLY A 809 -16.90 -24.54 -5.19
N LEU A 810 -16.21 -24.22 -4.08
CA LEU A 810 -15.20 -23.15 -3.89
C LEU A 810 -13.88 -23.42 -4.66
N GLY A 811 -13.97 -23.71 -5.97
CA GLY A 811 -12.85 -24.18 -6.78
C GLY A 811 -12.03 -23.11 -7.51
N GLY A 812 -12.37 -21.82 -7.40
CA GLY A 812 -11.68 -20.74 -8.13
C GLY A 812 -11.06 -19.67 -7.23
N SER A 813 -10.14 -18.91 -7.82
CA SER A 813 -9.51 -17.74 -7.19
C SER A 813 -10.56 -16.77 -6.64
N GLY A 814 -10.46 -16.44 -5.35
CA GLY A 814 -11.42 -15.55 -4.68
C GLY A 814 -12.81 -16.16 -4.41
N GLY A 815 -12.98 -17.49 -4.49
CA GLY A 815 -14.24 -18.17 -4.20
C GLY A 815 -15.27 -18.11 -5.34
N VAL A 816 -14.86 -17.67 -6.54
CA VAL A 816 -15.72 -17.62 -7.73
C VAL A 816 -15.71 -18.98 -8.44
N PRO A 817 -16.88 -19.55 -8.81
CA PRO A 817 -16.94 -20.82 -9.54
C PRO A 817 -16.19 -20.79 -10.88
N LEU A 818 -15.52 -21.89 -11.22
CA LEU A 818 -14.90 -22.08 -12.54
C LEU A 818 -15.90 -22.71 -13.52
N PRO A 819 -15.80 -22.46 -14.83
CA PRO A 819 -16.65 -23.14 -15.82
C PRO A 819 -16.33 -24.64 -15.84
N LEU A 820 -17.36 -25.48 -15.78
CA LEU A 820 -17.22 -26.95 -15.79
C LEU A 820 -17.23 -27.54 -17.21
N ARG A 821 -17.93 -26.88 -18.12
CA ARG A 821 -18.22 -27.37 -19.46
C ARG A 821 -17.56 -26.51 -20.50
N LEU A 822 -17.39 -27.13 -21.66
CA LEU A 822 -16.96 -26.43 -22.85
C LEU A 822 -18.18 -25.77 -23.48
N LEU A 823 -18.14 -24.45 -23.61
CA LEU A 823 -19.29 -23.65 -24.06
C LEU A 823 -18.91 -22.83 -25.27
N GLN A 824 -19.88 -22.60 -26.15
CA GLN A 824 -19.78 -21.65 -27.24
C GLN A 824 -20.84 -20.56 -27.09
N ILE A 825 -20.44 -19.31 -27.28
CA ILE A 825 -21.36 -18.17 -27.37
C ILE A 825 -21.38 -17.73 -28.82
N ASN A 826 -22.57 -17.70 -29.43
CA ASN A 826 -22.73 -17.21 -30.80
C ASN A 826 -22.84 -15.68 -30.85
N SER A 827 -22.92 -15.12 -32.06
CA SER A 827 -23.05 -13.66 -32.28
C SER A 827 -24.28 -13.03 -31.63
N ASN A 828 -25.32 -13.83 -31.35
CA ASN A 828 -26.55 -13.39 -30.69
C ASN A 828 -26.50 -13.54 -29.16
N GLY A 829 -25.31 -13.79 -28.59
CA GLY A 829 -25.13 -13.95 -27.14
C GLY A 829 -25.69 -15.26 -26.56
N LYS A 830 -26.13 -16.20 -27.40
CA LYS A 830 -26.71 -17.47 -26.94
C LYS A 830 -25.60 -18.45 -26.56
N ILE A 831 -25.70 -19.00 -25.35
CA ILE A 831 -24.79 -20.00 -24.80
C ILE A 831 -25.23 -21.39 -25.29
N LEU A 832 -24.28 -22.14 -25.86
CA LEU A 832 -24.47 -23.49 -26.38
C LEU A 832 -23.47 -24.44 -25.71
N ASP A 833 -23.95 -25.55 -25.16
CA ASP A 833 -23.10 -26.67 -24.74
C ASP A 833 -22.51 -27.34 -25.99
N ILE A 834 -21.20 -27.55 -26.02
CA ILE A 834 -20.52 -28.20 -27.14
C ILE A 834 -19.58 -29.31 -26.68
N ALA A 835 -19.49 -30.37 -27.49
CA ALA A 835 -18.51 -31.43 -27.33
C ALA A 835 -17.42 -31.26 -28.39
N LEU A 836 -16.15 -31.07 -27.98
CA LEU A 836 -15.04 -30.87 -28.94
C LEU A 836 -14.58 -32.14 -29.69
N GLY A 837 -15.28 -33.29 -29.55
CA GLY A 837 -14.91 -34.53 -30.23
C GLY A 837 -13.44 -34.96 -29.98
N SER A 838 -12.77 -35.52 -30.99
CA SER A 838 -11.38 -36.00 -30.91
C SER A 838 -10.29 -34.92 -30.74
N ALA A 839 -10.68 -33.63 -30.64
CA ALA A 839 -9.74 -32.51 -30.53
C ALA A 839 -9.24 -32.27 -29.08
N VAL A 840 -9.86 -32.91 -28.09
CA VAL A 840 -9.50 -32.80 -26.67
C VAL A 840 -9.03 -34.15 -26.17
N GLN A 841 -7.79 -34.22 -25.71
CA GLN A 841 -7.37 -35.30 -24.82
C GLN A 841 -7.61 -34.79 -23.39
N GLY A 842 -8.65 -35.31 -22.74
CA GLY A 842 -8.85 -35.05 -21.32
C GLY A 842 -7.67 -35.64 -20.55
N LEU A 843 -6.83 -34.79 -19.96
CA LEU A 843 -6.00 -35.24 -18.85
C LEU A 843 -6.97 -35.45 -17.69
N SER A 844 -7.22 -36.71 -17.32
CA SER A 844 -7.91 -37.03 -16.07
C SER A 844 -7.00 -36.63 -14.91
N LEU A 845 -6.98 -35.35 -14.56
CA LEU A 845 -6.54 -34.92 -13.24
C LEU A 845 -7.76 -35.02 -12.33
N LEU A 846 -8.03 -36.27 -11.92
CA LEU A 846 -8.79 -36.59 -10.73
C LEU A 846 -7.87 -36.41 -9.51
N HIS A 847 -8.47 -35.86 -8.44
CA HIS A 847 -7.99 -35.58 -7.08
C HIS A 847 -7.29 -34.25 -6.81
#